data_AF-A0AAW4Y8L2-F1
#
_entry.id   AF-A0AAW4Y8L2-F1
#
_cell.length_a   1.000
_cell.length_b   1.000
_cell.length_c   1.000
_cell.angle_alpha   90.00
_cell.angle_beta   90.00
_cell.angle_gamma   90.00
#
_symmetry.space_group_name_H-M   'P 1'
#
loop_
_entity.id
_entity.type
_entity.pdbx_description
1 polymer ?
#
loop_
_entity_poly.entity_id
_entity_poly.type
_entity_poly.pdbx_seq_one_letter_code
_entity_poly.pdbx_strand_id
1 'polypeptide(L)'
;MNLLKKNKYSIRKYKVGIFSTLIGTVLLLSNPNGAQALTTDNNVQSDTNQATPVNSQDKDVANNRGLANSAQNTPNQSATTNQATNQALVNHNNGSIVNQATPTSVQSSTPSAQNNNHTDGNTTATETVSNANNNDVVSNNTALNVPTKTNENGSGGHLTLKEIQEDVRHSSNKPELVAIAEPASNRPKKRSRRAAPADPNATPADPAAAAVGNGGAPVAITAPYTPTTDPNANNAGQNAPNEVLSFDDNGIRPSTNRSVPTVNVVNNLPGFTLINGGKVGVFSHAMVRTSMFDSGDNKNYQAQGNVIALGRIHGTDTNDHGDFNGIEKALTVNPNSELIFEFNTMTTKNGQSATNVIIKNADTNDTIAEKTVEGGPTLRLFKVPDNVRNLKIQFVPKNDAITDARGIYQLKDGYKYYSFVDSIGLHSGSHVFVERRTMDPTATNNKEFTVTTSLKNNGNSGASLDTNDFVYQVQLPEGVEYVNNSLTKDFPSNNSGVDVNDMNVTYDAANRVITIKSTGGGTANSPARLMPDKILDLRYKLRVNNVPTPRTVTFNETLTYKTYTQDFINSAAESHTVSTNPYTIDIIMNKDALQAEVDRRIQQADYTFASLDIFNGLKRRAQTILDENRNNVPLNKRVSQAYIDSLTNQMQHTLIRSVDAENAVNKKVDQMEDLVNQNDELTDEEKQAAIQVIEEHKNEIIGNIGDQTTDDGVTRIKDQGIQTLSGDTATPVVKPNAKKAIRDKATKQREIINATPDATEDEIQDALNQLATDETDAIDNVTNATTNADVETAKNNGINTIGAVVPQVTHKKAARDAINQATATKRQQINSNREATQEEKNAALNELTQATNHALEQINQATTNANVDNAKGDGLNAINPIAPV
;
A
#
# COMPACT_ATOMS: atom_id res chain seq x y z
N MET A 1 -27.49 -11.76 22.34
CA MET A 1 -26.86 -12.90 23.04
C MET A 1 -27.14 -14.16 22.23
N ASN A 2 -26.22 -15.12 22.15
CA ASN A 2 -26.34 -16.26 21.22
C ASN A 2 -27.39 -17.30 21.64
N LEU A 3 -27.96 -18.00 20.64
CA LEU A 3 -27.97 -19.47 20.60
C LEU A 3 -28.36 -19.99 19.20
N LEU A 4 -27.36 -20.35 18.39
CA LEU A 4 -27.58 -20.98 17.08
C LEU A 4 -27.89 -22.47 17.24
N LYS A 5 -28.93 -22.98 16.56
CA LYS A 5 -29.06 -24.41 16.25
C LYS A 5 -28.40 -24.71 14.90
N LYS A 6 -27.25 -25.40 14.93
CA LYS A 6 -26.60 -25.95 13.73
C LYS A 6 -27.32 -27.23 13.28
N ASN A 7 -28.03 -27.19 12.16
CA ASN A 7 -28.33 -28.40 11.40
C ASN A 7 -27.22 -28.64 10.37
N LYS A 8 -26.42 -29.70 10.57
CA LYS A 8 -25.49 -30.21 9.55
C LYS A 8 -26.28 -31.10 8.58
N TYR A 9 -26.35 -30.72 7.31
CA TYR A 9 -26.69 -31.65 6.25
C TYR A 9 -25.42 -32.07 5.50
N SER A 10 -25.27 -33.37 5.27
CA SER A 10 -24.07 -33.96 4.68
C SER A 10 -24.31 -34.22 3.19
N ILE A 11 -23.65 -33.46 2.33
CA ILE A 11 -23.76 -33.61 0.87
C ILE A 11 -23.00 -34.88 0.45
N ARG A 12 -23.72 -36.00 0.37
CA ARG A 12 -23.25 -37.18 -0.37
C ARG A 12 -23.46 -36.92 -1.86
N LYS A 13 -22.36 -36.88 -2.62
CA LYS A 13 -22.38 -36.80 -4.08
C LYS A 13 -23.07 -38.04 -4.64
N TYR A 14 -24.16 -37.84 -5.38
CA TYR A 14 -24.71 -38.84 -6.29
C TYR A 14 -24.53 -38.35 -7.73
N LYS A 15 -23.81 -39.13 -8.54
CA LYS A 15 -23.95 -39.07 -10.00
C LYS A 15 -25.12 -39.98 -10.37
N VAL A 16 -26.08 -39.46 -11.12
CA VAL A 16 -27.07 -40.26 -11.85
C VAL A 16 -27.00 -39.81 -13.31
N GLY A 17 -26.92 -40.75 -14.25
CA GLY A 17 -26.83 -40.44 -15.67
C GLY A 17 -28.19 -40.10 -16.26
N ILE A 18 -28.22 -39.19 -17.24
CA ILE A 18 -29.45 -38.80 -17.93
C ILE A 18 -29.84 -39.87 -18.94
N PHE A 19 -30.98 -40.53 -18.73
CA PHE A 19 -31.70 -41.27 -19.75
C PHE A 19 -33.15 -40.78 -19.75
N SER A 20 -33.51 -39.98 -20.76
CA SER A 20 -34.89 -39.61 -21.04
C SER A 20 -35.34 -40.29 -22.32
N THR A 21 -36.20 -41.30 -22.18
CA THR A 21 -36.81 -42.01 -23.31
C THR A 21 -38.03 -41.25 -23.81
N LEU A 22 -37.95 -40.70 -25.03
CA LEU A 22 -39.08 -40.07 -25.70
C LEU A 22 -40.08 -41.14 -26.17
N ILE A 23 -41.36 -40.98 -25.83
CA ILE A 23 -42.47 -41.67 -26.51
C ILE A 23 -43.47 -40.60 -26.96
N GLY A 24 -43.55 -40.40 -28.28
CA GLY A 24 -44.54 -39.57 -28.93
C GLY A 24 -44.82 -40.09 -30.33
N THR A 25 -45.95 -40.77 -30.51
CA THR A 25 -46.48 -41.14 -31.83
C THR A 25 -47.24 -39.95 -32.39
N VAL A 26 -46.66 -39.17 -33.32
CA VAL A 26 -46.53 -39.47 -34.76
C VAL A 26 -47.86 -39.33 -35.52
N LEU A 27 -47.92 -38.29 -36.35
CA LEU A 27 -48.46 -38.39 -37.71
C LEU A 27 -47.42 -37.79 -38.67
N LEU A 28 -47.21 -38.42 -39.83
CA LEU A 28 -46.10 -38.12 -40.75
C LEU A 28 -46.56 -37.34 -41.98
N LEU A 29 -45.66 -36.57 -42.60
CA LEU A 29 -45.58 -36.40 -44.07
C LEU A 29 -44.17 -35.96 -44.52
N SER A 30 -43.42 -36.90 -45.12
CA SER A 30 -42.31 -36.75 -46.11
C SER A 30 -41.17 -35.72 -45.91
N ASN A 31 -40.05 -36.18 -45.29
CA ASN A 31 -38.73 -36.48 -45.90
C ASN A 31 -38.30 -35.90 -47.29
N PRO A 32 -36.97 -35.88 -47.65
CA PRO A 32 -35.76 -36.21 -46.85
C PRO A 32 -34.49 -35.32 -47.05
N ASN A 33 -33.44 -35.69 -46.29
CA ASN A 33 -31.98 -35.44 -46.41
C ASN A 33 -31.44 -34.38 -45.41
N GLY A 34 -30.51 -34.68 -44.49
CA GLY A 34 -29.67 -35.87 -44.27
C GLY A 34 -28.21 -35.40 -44.07
N ALA A 35 -27.74 -35.18 -42.83
CA ALA A 35 -27.01 -36.16 -41.99
C ALA A 35 -25.53 -36.37 -42.42
N GLN A 36 -24.52 -36.49 -41.55
CA GLN A 36 -24.52 -36.50 -40.08
C GLN A 36 -23.12 -36.10 -39.51
N ALA A 37 -23.04 -35.89 -38.19
CA ALA A 37 -21.80 -35.64 -37.44
C ALA A 37 -21.04 -36.93 -37.07
N LEU A 38 -19.80 -36.82 -36.56
CA LEU A 38 -19.41 -37.48 -35.31
C LEU A 38 -18.15 -36.88 -34.64
N THR A 39 -17.99 -37.15 -33.34
CA THR A 39 -16.90 -36.74 -32.43
C THR A 39 -15.99 -37.92 -32.06
N THR A 40 -14.72 -37.68 -31.68
CA THR A 40 -14.05 -38.46 -30.61
C THR A 40 -12.77 -37.81 -30.07
N ASP A 41 -12.40 -38.15 -28.84
CA ASP A 41 -11.21 -37.69 -28.11
C ASP A 41 -9.89 -38.35 -28.57
N ASN A 42 -8.74 -37.78 -28.18
CA ASN A 42 -7.79 -38.48 -27.31
C ASN A 42 -6.72 -37.57 -26.66
N ASN A 43 -5.93 -38.16 -25.75
CA ASN A 43 -5.00 -37.50 -24.81
C ASN A 43 -3.52 -37.87 -25.12
N VAL A 44 -2.58 -37.36 -24.31
CA VAL A 44 -1.20 -37.86 -24.02
C VAL A 44 0.02 -37.15 -24.68
N GLN A 45 0.69 -36.35 -23.85
CA GLN A 45 2.16 -36.16 -23.67
C GLN A 45 3.11 -35.53 -24.72
N SER A 46 3.64 -34.36 -24.33
CA SER A 46 5.07 -34.02 -24.06
C SER A 46 6.21 -34.13 -25.11
N ASP A 47 7.03 -33.07 -25.09
CA ASP A 47 8.50 -33.01 -25.24
C ASP A 47 9.19 -32.67 -26.58
N THR A 48 9.74 -31.43 -26.58
CA THR A 48 11.09 -31.01 -27.02
C THR A 48 11.45 -30.75 -28.50
N ASN A 49 11.88 -29.49 -28.71
CA ASN A 49 13.07 -29.02 -29.43
C ASN A 49 13.28 -29.23 -30.94
N GLN A 50 13.62 -28.10 -31.61
CA GLN A 50 14.65 -27.90 -32.67
C GLN A 50 14.81 -29.00 -33.74
N ALA A 51 14.65 -28.70 -35.05
CA ALA A 51 15.47 -27.70 -35.74
C ALA A 51 14.94 -27.32 -37.14
N THR A 52 15.33 -26.13 -37.63
CA THR A 52 15.27 -25.75 -39.06
C THR A 52 16.56 -26.16 -39.77
N PRO A 53 16.49 -26.52 -41.06
CA PRO A 53 16.83 -25.54 -42.11
C PRO A 53 15.75 -25.54 -43.24
N VAL A 54 15.45 -24.44 -43.95
CA VAL A 54 16.28 -23.71 -44.94
C VAL A 54 16.85 -24.71 -45.98
N ASN A 55 16.47 -24.66 -47.27
CA ASN A 55 16.64 -23.53 -48.18
C ASN A 55 15.67 -23.57 -49.40
N SER A 56 15.70 -22.53 -50.24
CA SER A 56 14.81 -22.33 -51.40
C SER A 56 15.47 -22.67 -52.75
N GLN A 57 14.66 -23.14 -53.71
CA GLN A 57 14.84 -22.99 -55.18
C GLN A 57 13.42 -22.83 -55.79
N ASP A 58 13.01 -21.82 -56.57
CA ASP A 58 13.61 -20.76 -57.41
C ASP A 58 13.59 -21.05 -58.93
N LYS A 59 13.02 -20.09 -59.68
CA LYS A 59 12.98 -19.85 -61.16
C LYS A 59 12.01 -20.58 -62.11
N ASP A 60 11.02 -19.79 -62.53
CA ASP A 60 10.78 -19.29 -63.90
C ASP A 60 10.43 -20.23 -65.07
N VAL A 61 9.21 -20.04 -65.61
CA VAL A 61 8.87 -20.17 -67.04
C VAL A 61 7.98 -18.97 -67.44
N ALA A 62 8.08 -18.47 -68.67
CA ALA A 62 7.62 -17.13 -69.07
C ALA A 62 6.63 -17.07 -70.25
N ASN A 63 6.08 -15.87 -70.49
CA ASN A 63 5.23 -15.42 -71.62
C ASN A 63 3.75 -15.89 -71.58
N ASN A 64 2.77 -15.23 -72.22
CA ASN A 64 2.85 -14.20 -73.27
C ASN A 64 1.65 -13.22 -73.30
N ARG A 65 1.90 -11.99 -73.79
CA ARG A 65 1.01 -10.93 -74.37
C ARG A 65 -0.53 -10.95 -74.15
N GLY A 66 -1.04 -9.78 -73.74
CA GLY A 66 -2.39 -9.28 -74.03
C GLY A 66 -2.41 -7.75 -74.23
N LEU A 67 -3.16 -7.25 -75.22
CA LEU A 67 -3.39 -5.83 -75.56
C LEU A 67 -4.86 -5.48 -75.22
N ALA A 68 -5.35 -4.25 -75.00
CA ALA A 68 -4.81 -2.89 -75.17
C ALA A 68 -5.52 -1.89 -74.20
N ASN A 69 -5.31 -0.57 -74.41
CA ASN A 69 -5.90 0.60 -73.73
C ASN A 69 -5.39 0.86 -72.29
N SER A 70 -5.01 2.09 -71.89
CA SER A 70 -4.94 3.39 -72.61
C SER A 70 -3.77 4.26 -72.09
N ALA A 71 -3.51 5.41 -72.74
CA ALA A 71 -2.48 6.38 -72.34
C ALA A 71 -2.76 7.03 -70.95
N GLN A 72 -1.84 7.74 -70.29
CA GLN A 72 -0.59 8.39 -70.72
C GLN A 72 0.43 8.46 -69.55
N ASN A 73 1.71 8.80 -69.78
CA ASN A 73 2.81 8.55 -68.83
C ASN A 73 3.67 9.80 -68.51
N THR A 74 4.04 9.95 -67.22
CA THR A 74 5.11 10.83 -66.64
C THR A 74 4.93 12.37 -66.85
N PRO A 75 5.64 13.29 -66.13
CA PRO A 75 7.10 13.34 -65.90
C PRO A 75 7.57 13.75 -64.48
N ASN A 76 8.87 14.03 -64.36
CA ASN A 76 9.60 14.58 -63.21
C ASN A 76 10.08 16.02 -63.52
N GLN A 77 10.60 16.73 -62.51
CA GLN A 77 11.32 18.03 -62.53
C GLN A 77 10.53 19.37 -62.41
N SER A 78 10.85 20.09 -61.33
CA SER A 78 11.33 21.50 -61.29
C SER A 78 10.43 22.73 -61.62
N ALA A 79 10.68 23.79 -60.81
CA ALA A 79 10.70 25.22 -61.14
C ALA A 79 9.45 26.16 -61.01
N THR A 80 9.29 26.70 -59.79
CA THR A 80 9.22 28.15 -59.44
C THR A 80 8.14 29.15 -59.96
N THR A 81 7.53 29.84 -58.97
CA THR A 81 7.14 31.29 -58.88
C THR A 81 5.81 31.87 -59.41
N ASN A 82 5.36 32.91 -58.68
CA ASN A 82 4.41 34.00 -59.03
C ASN A 82 2.90 33.65 -59.05
N GLN A 83 1.95 34.52 -58.63
CA GLN A 83 2.07 35.89 -58.06
C GLN A 83 0.87 36.26 -57.16
N ALA A 84 0.79 37.51 -56.67
CA ALA A 84 0.92 37.85 -55.25
C ALA A 84 0.16 39.15 -54.89
N THR A 85 -0.18 39.36 -53.60
CA THR A 85 -0.75 40.64 -53.10
C THR A 85 -0.22 41.05 -51.71
N ASN A 86 -0.11 42.37 -51.54
CA ASN A 86 0.32 43.18 -50.39
C ASN A 86 -0.27 42.78 -49.01
N GLN A 87 0.23 43.23 -47.84
CA GLN A 87 0.88 44.53 -47.54
C GLN A 87 1.59 44.54 -46.15
N ALA A 88 2.69 45.33 -46.01
CA ALA A 88 3.17 46.04 -44.79
C ALA A 88 3.43 45.30 -43.44
N LEU A 89 4.39 45.67 -42.56
CA LEU A 89 5.65 46.42 -42.65
C LEU A 89 6.42 46.30 -41.29
N VAL A 90 7.76 46.11 -41.28
CA VAL A 90 8.72 46.55 -40.21
C VAL A 90 8.55 45.93 -38.78
N ASN A 91 9.59 45.52 -38.01
CA ASN A 91 10.93 46.09 -37.83
C ASN A 91 12.05 45.07 -37.44
N HIS A 92 13.31 45.51 -37.58
CA HIS A 92 14.58 44.92 -37.07
C HIS A 92 15.17 45.87 -35.98
N ASN A 93 16.26 45.67 -35.22
CA ASN A 93 17.15 44.55 -34.82
C ASN A 93 18.03 45.02 -33.62
N ASN A 94 18.61 44.09 -32.85
CA ASN A 94 19.79 44.24 -31.93
C ASN A 94 19.65 45.25 -30.75
N GLY A 95 20.45 45.24 -29.67
CA GLY A 95 21.68 44.51 -29.29
C GLY A 95 22.91 45.45 -29.24
N SER A 96 23.86 45.39 -28.29
CA SER A 96 24.06 44.53 -27.10
C SER A 96 25.21 45.08 -26.19
N ILE A 97 25.49 44.43 -25.05
CA ILE A 97 26.71 44.44 -24.17
C ILE A 97 27.13 45.73 -23.37
N VAL A 98 27.45 45.55 -22.06
CA VAL A 98 28.72 45.90 -21.32
C VAL A 98 28.55 46.28 -19.81
N ASN A 99 29.18 45.47 -18.94
CA ASN A 99 29.78 45.63 -17.60
C ASN A 99 29.52 46.79 -16.59
N GLN A 100 29.52 46.37 -15.30
CA GLN A 100 30.33 46.82 -14.13
C GLN A 100 29.77 47.67 -12.96
N ALA A 101 30.28 47.30 -11.77
CA ALA A 101 30.46 48.05 -10.51
C ALA A 101 29.27 48.38 -9.56
N THR A 102 29.41 47.93 -8.30
CA THR A 102 28.83 48.51 -7.08
C THR A 102 29.80 49.57 -6.50
N PRO A 103 29.36 50.57 -5.70
CA PRO A 103 29.39 50.41 -4.23
C PRO A 103 28.32 51.20 -3.42
N THR A 104 28.54 51.21 -2.11
CA THR A 104 27.69 51.48 -0.93
C THR A 104 27.25 52.92 -0.59
N SER A 105 26.03 53.04 -0.03
CA SER A 105 25.57 53.89 1.12
C SER A 105 26.00 55.37 1.33
N VAL A 106 25.00 56.28 1.33
CA VAL A 106 24.86 57.51 2.17
C VAL A 106 23.33 57.74 2.35
N GLN A 107 22.70 57.74 3.52
CA GLN A 107 22.66 58.64 4.68
C GLN A 107 21.84 59.96 4.53
N SER A 108 20.84 60.10 5.42
CA SER A 108 20.26 61.34 5.99
C SER A 108 19.48 62.38 5.17
N SER A 109 18.25 62.62 5.66
CA SER A 109 17.50 63.88 5.78
C SER A 109 16.40 64.24 4.75
N THR A 110 15.28 64.71 5.30
CA THR A 110 13.99 65.02 4.64
C THR A 110 13.74 66.54 4.60
N PRO A 111 12.60 67.01 4.08
CA PRO A 111 11.57 67.43 5.04
C PRO A 111 10.10 67.15 4.63
N SER A 112 9.21 67.13 5.63
CA SER A 112 7.73 67.26 5.54
C SER A 112 6.95 66.08 4.88
N ALA A 113 5.80 65.61 5.39
CA ALA A 113 4.92 66.17 6.41
C ALA A 113 4.20 65.10 7.28
N GLN A 114 4.06 65.42 8.58
CA GLN A 114 3.01 65.07 9.56
C GLN A 114 2.34 63.67 9.51
N ASN A 115 2.59 62.76 10.46
CA ASN A 115 2.14 62.71 11.88
C ASN A 115 0.69 62.18 12.05
N ASN A 116 0.36 61.31 13.01
CA ASN A 116 1.15 60.62 14.05
C ASN A 116 0.40 59.39 14.61
N ASN A 117 1.16 58.38 15.08
CA ASN A 117 1.08 57.54 16.31
C ASN A 117 -0.30 57.23 17.00
N HIS A 118 -0.46 56.18 17.82
CA HIS A 118 0.52 55.38 18.59
C HIS A 118 -0.01 53.96 18.88
N THR A 119 0.89 53.03 19.24
CA THR A 119 0.56 51.71 19.83
C THR A 119 0.54 51.75 21.36
N ASP A 120 -0.05 50.71 21.97
CA ASP A 120 0.06 50.27 23.38
C ASP A 120 -0.59 51.14 24.49
N GLY A 121 -1.49 50.54 25.29
CA GLY A 121 -2.18 51.25 26.37
C GLY A 121 -3.30 50.48 27.09
N ASN A 122 -2.92 49.47 27.89
CA ASN A 122 -3.51 48.96 29.16
C ASN A 122 -4.98 49.25 29.61
N THR A 123 -5.50 48.34 30.45
CA THR A 123 -6.57 48.50 31.50
C THR A 123 -8.07 48.67 31.15
N THR A 124 -8.85 47.67 31.60
CA THR A 124 -10.05 47.80 32.48
C THR A 124 -11.45 48.13 31.90
N ALA A 125 -12.24 47.04 31.76
CA ALA A 125 -13.62 46.80 32.25
C ALA A 125 -14.85 47.63 31.77
N THR A 126 -16.01 46.93 31.80
CA THR A 126 -17.41 47.44 31.89
C THR A 126 -17.94 48.31 30.72
N GLU A 127 -19.19 48.17 30.22
CA GLU A 127 -20.29 47.25 30.53
C GLU A 127 -21.26 47.09 29.32
N THR A 128 -22.44 46.49 29.58
CA THR A 128 -23.71 46.40 28.80
C THR A 128 -24.15 47.69 28.06
N VAL A 129 -25.12 47.77 27.11
CA VAL A 129 -26.31 46.98 26.65
C VAL A 129 -26.73 47.59 25.26
N SER A 130 -27.58 47.08 24.35
CA SER A 130 -28.07 45.76 23.86
C SER A 130 -29.05 46.03 22.67
N ASN A 131 -29.83 45.02 22.19
CA ASN A 131 -30.94 45.08 21.21
C ASN A 131 -30.51 45.21 19.72
N ALA A 132 -31.21 44.63 18.72
CA ALA A 132 -32.39 43.75 18.66
C ALA A 132 -32.42 43.06 17.25
N ASN A 133 -33.16 41.99 16.92
CA ASN A 133 -34.19 41.21 17.63
C ASN A 133 -34.26 39.77 17.04
N ASN A 134 -34.63 38.78 17.87
CA ASN A 134 -35.58 37.65 17.68
C ASN A 134 -35.68 36.90 16.32
N ASN A 135 -35.87 35.58 16.20
CA ASN A 135 -36.08 34.38 17.08
C ASN A 135 -35.95 33.13 16.14
N ASP A 136 -36.12 31.82 16.42
CA ASP A 136 -36.42 30.87 17.53
C ASP A 136 -36.10 29.44 16.97
N VAL A 137 -36.10 28.30 17.68
CA VAL A 137 -35.58 27.89 19.01
C VAL A 137 -35.66 26.33 19.11
N VAL A 138 -34.85 25.69 19.98
CA VAL A 138 -35.08 24.44 20.78
C VAL A 138 -33.77 23.63 20.99
N SER A 139 -33.30 23.54 22.24
CA SER A 139 -32.53 22.45 22.93
C SER A 139 -31.27 21.81 22.29
N ASN A 140 -30.20 21.42 23.01
CA ASN A 140 -29.92 21.41 24.45
C ASN A 140 -28.39 21.29 24.77
N ASN A 141 -27.98 21.87 25.90
CA ASN A 141 -26.87 21.46 26.80
C ASN A 141 -25.41 21.30 26.30
N THR A 142 -24.62 22.35 26.55
CA THR A 142 -23.42 22.40 27.44
C THR A 142 -22.46 21.18 27.51
N ALA A 143 -21.13 21.25 27.28
CA ALA A 143 -20.08 22.27 27.54
C ALA A 143 -19.41 22.24 28.93
N LEU A 144 -18.30 22.99 29.05
CA LEU A 144 -17.21 22.98 30.07
C LEU A 144 -16.28 21.75 29.97
N ASN A 145 -14.95 21.85 29.83
CA ASN A 145 -13.91 22.85 30.12
C ASN A 145 -13.35 22.87 31.55
N VAL A 146 -12.02 23.02 31.67
CA VAL A 146 -11.23 22.77 32.90
C VAL A 146 -10.74 24.10 33.53
N PRO A 147 -10.84 24.25 34.88
CA PRO A 147 -10.15 25.30 35.64
C PRO A 147 -8.98 24.76 36.51
N THR A 148 -8.28 25.65 37.22
CA THR A 148 -6.87 25.49 37.60
C THR A 148 -6.52 25.55 39.10
N LYS A 149 -5.40 24.89 39.46
CA LYS A 149 -4.33 25.29 40.43
C LYS A 149 -4.46 25.07 41.96
N THR A 150 -3.29 24.65 42.51
CA THR A 150 -2.63 24.95 43.82
C THR A 150 -3.16 24.45 45.18
N ASN A 151 -2.29 23.69 45.88
CA ASN A 151 -1.80 23.85 47.28
C ASN A 151 -2.78 24.32 48.41
N GLU A 152 -2.84 23.72 49.61
CA GLU A 152 -1.92 22.85 50.38
C GLU A 152 -2.60 21.85 51.37
N ASN A 153 -1.81 20.93 51.94
CA ASN A 153 -1.83 20.40 53.32
C ASN A 153 -3.17 19.94 53.97
N GLY A 154 -3.30 18.61 54.17
CA GLY A 154 -3.84 18.08 55.44
C GLY A 154 -4.75 16.84 55.42
N SER A 155 -4.25 15.71 55.95
CA SER A 155 -5.01 14.54 56.43
C SER A 155 -5.73 13.66 55.38
N GLY A 156 -6.00 12.41 55.76
CA GLY A 156 -6.64 11.38 54.91
C GLY A 156 -5.67 10.69 53.93
N GLY A 157 -5.60 9.37 53.82
CA GLY A 157 -6.35 8.34 54.54
C GLY A 157 -7.58 7.79 53.81
N HIS A 158 -7.48 7.51 52.50
CA HIS A 158 -8.38 6.55 51.87
C HIS A 158 -7.72 5.79 50.70
N LEU A 159 -7.71 4.46 50.78
CA LEU A 159 -7.56 3.59 49.61
C LEU A 159 -8.88 3.61 48.84
N THR A 160 -8.87 3.73 47.50
CA THR A 160 -10.12 3.67 46.74
C THR A 160 -10.71 2.26 46.77
N LEU A 161 -11.91 2.13 47.32
CA LEU A 161 -12.56 0.83 47.55
C LEU A 161 -13.02 0.16 46.25
N LYS A 162 -12.39 -0.97 45.90
CA LYS A 162 -12.95 -2.10 45.13
C LYS A 162 -11.92 -3.24 45.11
N GLU A 163 -11.88 -4.21 46.02
CA GLU A 163 -12.70 -4.52 47.21
C GLU A 163 -14.21 -4.63 47.04
N ILE A 164 -14.64 -5.83 46.64
CA ILE A 164 -15.71 -6.67 47.21
C ILE A 164 -15.49 -8.07 46.57
N GLN A 165 -15.00 -9.08 47.32
CA GLN A 165 -15.74 -10.17 48.03
C GLN A 165 -16.30 -11.25 47.06
N GLU A 166 -16.33 -12.59 47.27
CA GLU A 166 -15.81 -13.63 48.23
C GLU A 166 -15.89 -15.02 47.51
N ASP A 167 -15.51 -16.24 47.96
CA ASP A 167 -14.82 -16.90 49.11
C ASP A 167 -14.02 -18.10 48.48
N VAL A 168 -13.46 -18.98 49.32
CA VAL A 168 -13.19 -20.42 49.10
C VAL A 168 -11.74 -20.81 48.78
N ARG A 169 -10.91 -20.66 49.82
CA ARG A 169 -10.17 -21.75 50.51
C ARG A 169 -8.96 -22.47 49.86
N HIS A 170 -7.84 -22.38 50.61
CA HIS A 170 -6.90 -23.46 51.00
C HIS A 170 -6.00 -24.10 49.91
N SER A 171 -4.75 -24.51 50.16
CA SER A 171 -3.76 -24.31 51.25
C SER A 171 -2.34 -24.59 50.66
N SER A 172 -1.19 -24.55 51.34
CA SER A 172 -0.83 -24.35 52.76
C SER A 172 0.66 -23.94 52.88
N ASN A 173 0.98 -23.22 53.95
CA ASN A 173 2.25 -23.23 54.71
C ASN A 173 3.60 -23.07 53.97
N LYS A 174 4.15 -21.84 54.06
CA LYS A 174 5.57 -21.65 54.40
C LYS A 174 5.85 -22.30 55.78
N PRO A 175 7.09 -22.71 56.10
CA PRO A 175 7.82 -21.84 57.03
C PRO A 175 9.26 -21.56 56.60
N GLU A 176 9.89 -20.66 57.35
CA GLU A 176 11.16 -20.01 57.07
C GLU A 176 11.97 -19.98 58.38
N LEU A 177 13.28 -20.24 58.34
CA LEU A 177 14.15 -20.11 59.51
C LEU A 177 15.61 -19.87 59.10
N VAL A 178 16.35 -19.19 59.99
CA VAL A 178 17.45 -18.27 59.64
C VAL A 178 18.76 -18.64 60.34
N ALA A 179 19.84 -18.79 59.56
CA ALA A 179 21.28 -18.67 59.94
C ALA A 179 21.80 -19.62 61.06
N ILE A 180 23.07 -19.64 61.53
CA ILE A 180 24.28 -18.78 61.35
C ILE A 180 25.59 -19.65 61.40
N ALA A 181 26.73 -19.11 60.92
CA ALA A 181 28.15 -19.37 61.34
C ALA A 181 29.02 -20.53 60.73
N GLU A 182 29.93 -20.15 59.81
CA GLU A 182 31.43 -20.19 59.86
C GLU A 182 32.27 -21.33 60.52
N PRO A 183 33.60 -21.50 60.19
CA PRO A 183 34.36 -21.12 58.96
C PRO A 183 35.48 -22.11 58.46
N ALA A 184 36.14 -21.71 57.36
CA ALA A 184 37.56 -21.97 56.96
C ALA A 184 38.04 -23.34 56.39
N SER A 185 38.57 -23.33 55.14
CA SER A 185 40.05 -23.40 54.88
C SER A 185 40.46 -23.39 53.38
N ASN A 186 41.54 -22.66 53.08
CA ASN A 186 42.50 -22.76 51.96
C ASN A 186 42.15 -22.59 50.45
N ARG A 187 43.13 -21.96 49.77
CA ARG A 187 43.26 -21.47 48.38
C ARG A 187 43.86 -22.56 47.44
N PRO A 188 43.89 -22.44 46.06
CA PRO A 188 44.28 -21.21 45.34
C PRO A 188 43.67 -20.86 43.96
N LYS A 189 43.86 -19.57 43.63
CA LYS A 189 43.87 -18.85 42.33
C LYS A 189 43.69 -19.65 41.03
N LYS A 190 42.68 -19.29 40.22
CA LYS A 190 42.66 -19.56 38.76
C LYS A 190 43.59 -18.59 38.01
N ARG A 191 44.27 -19.08 36.95
CA ARG A 191 44.93 -18.26 35.91
C ARG A 191 44.01 -18.09 34.69
N SER A 192 44.39 -17.19 33.78
CA SER A 192 43.71 -16.93 32.51
C SER A 192 43.62 -18.17 31.61
N ARG A 193 42.56 -18.24 30.79
CA ARG A 193 42.51 -19.15 29.64
C ARG A 193 43.32 -18.56 28.48
N ARG A 194 44.28 -19.34 27.98
CA ARG A 194 44.98 -19.10 26.71
C ARG A 194 44.08 -19.55 25.56
N ALA A 195 44.16 -18.88 24.40
CA ALA A 195 43.46 -19.28 23.18
C ALA A 195 43.96 -20.63 22.65
N ALA A 196 43.10 -21.35 21.91
CA ALA A 196 43.49 -22.53 21.15
C ALA A 196 44.19 -22.12 19.82
N PRO A 197 45.04 -22.98 19.23
CA PRO A 197 45.60 -22.72 17.90
C PRO A 197 44.53 -22.77 16.80
N ALA A 198 44.75 -22.04 15.72
CA ALA A 198 43.94 -22.15 14.50
C ALA A 198 44.40 -23.33 13.63
N ASP A 199 43.45 -23.95 12.92
CA ASP A 199 43.72 -24.94 11.87
C ASP A 199 44.12 -24.20 10.58
N PRO A 200 45.28 -24.49 9.95
CA PRO A 200 45.73 -23.79 8.74
C PRO A 200 45.02 -24.23 7.45
N ASN A 201 44.14 -25.24 7.47
CA ASN A 201 43.49 -25.80 6.26
C ASN A 201 41.97 -25.59 6.18
N ALA A 202 41.41 -24.64 6.94
CA ALA A 202 39.99 -24.29 6.85
C ALA A 202 39.68 -23.46 5.58
N THR A 203 39.12 -24.09 4.55
CA THR A 203 38.62 -23.43 3.33
C THR A 203 37.58 -22.34 3.66
N PRO A 204 37.60 -21.16 3.00
CA PRO A 204 36.64 -20.09 3.29
C PRO A 204 35.17 -20.51 3.14
N ALA A 205 34.34 -20.15 4.12
CA ALA A 205 32.91 -20.39 4.09
C ALA A 205 32.17 -19.38 3.18
N ASP A 206 31.12 -19.86 2.52
CA ASP A 206 30.23 -19.09 1.66
C ASP A 206 29.48 -17.99 2.46
N PRO A 207 29.49 -16.70 2.04
CA PRO A 207 28.76 -15.63 2.72
C PRO A 207 27.22 -15.78 2.80
N ALA A 208 26.62 -16.69 2.04
CA ALA A 208 25.16 -16.74 1.83
C ALA A 208 24.28 -17.20 3.03
N ALA A 209 24.87 -17.54 4.19
CA ALA A 209 24.17 -18.26 5.26
C ALA A 209 23.52 -17.40 6.37
N ALA A 210 23.49 -16.06 6.26
CA ALA A 210 23.17 -15.16 7.37
C ALA A 210 21.91 -14.27 7.17
N ALA A 211 20.82 -14.82 6.62
CA ALA A 211 19.61 -14.04 6.31
C ALA A 211 18.28 -14.78 6.55
N VAL A 212 17.94 -15.09 7.82
CA VAL A 212 16.59 -15.54 8.21
C VAL A 212 16.14 -14.83 9.49
N GLY A 213 15.36 -13.76 9.33
CA GLY A 213 14.82 -12.97 10.45
C GLY A 213 13.82 -11.91 9.95
N ASN A 214 12.62 -11.89 10.51
CA ASN A 214 11.53 -11.04 10.04
C ASN A 214 11.65 -9.62 10.63
N GLY A 215 11.42 -8.58 9.83
CA GLY A 215 11.50 -7.17 10.29
C GLY A 215 12.94 -6.72 10.56
N GLY A 216 13.75 -6.58 9.51
CA GLY A 216 15.14 -6.15 9.63
C GLY A 216 15.27 -4.76 10.27
N ALA A 217 15.99 -4.68 11.39
CA ALA A 217 16.61 -3.43 11.80
C ALA A 217 17.76 -3.09 10.82
N PRO A 218 18.09 -1.80 10.61
CA PRO A 218 19.12 -1.40 9.66
C PRO A 218 20.45 -2.06 10.02
N VAL A 219 21.05 -2.71 9.02
CA VAL A 219 22.25 -3.53 9.19
C VAL A 219 23.47 -2.63 9.23
N ALA A 220 24.29 -2.80 10.27
CA ALA A 220 25.62 -2.22 10.33
C ALA A 220 26.54 -2.99 9.36
N ILE A 221 26.69 -2.46 8.14
CA ILE A 221 27.69 -2.95 7.18
C ILE A 221 29.04 -2.35 7.60
N THR A 222 29.75 -3.10 8.46
CA THR A 222 31.17 -2.90 8.74
C THR A 222 31.96 -3.30 7.49
N ALA A 223 32.11 -2.38 6.55
CA ALA A 223 32.94 -2.60 5.37
C ALA A 223 34.41 -2.79 5.81
N PRO A 224 35.08 -3.90 5.45
CA PRO A 224 36.50 -4.01 5.68
C PRO A 224 37.21 -2.97 4.82
N TYR A 225 37.99 -2.09 5.44
CA TYR A 225 38.83 -1.11 4.74
C TYR A 225 40.09 -1.79 4.22
N THR A 226 40.30 -1.80 2.90
CA THR A 226 41.56 -2.20 2.28
C THR A 226 42.32 -0.94 1.85
N PRO A 227 43.36 -0.51 2.60
CA PRO A 227 44.15 0.65 2.23
C PRO A 227 45.02 0.34 1.01
N THR A 228 44.61 0.86 -0.14
CA THR A 228 45.51 1.11 -1.27
C THR A 228 45.39 2.60 -1.62
N THR A 229 46.47 3.34 -1.34
CA THR A 229 46.65 4.78 -1.61
C THR A 229 45.78 5.78 -0.81
N ASP A 230 45.62 5.61 0.51
CA ASP A 230 45.50 6.78 1.42
C ASP A 230 46.92 7.20 1.84
N PRO A 231 47.43 8.38 1.45
CA PRO A 231 48.76 8.87 1.82
C PRO A 231 48.92 9.12 3.32
N ASN A 232 47.84 9.43 4.02
CA ASN A 232 47.80 9.71 5.45
C ASN A 232 47.57 8.45 6.31
N ALA A 233 47.41 7.26 5.71
CA ALA A 233 47.38 5.99 6.46
C ALA A 233 48.61 5.78 7.37
N ASN A 234 49.76 6.34 6.96
CA ASN A 234 51.01 6.30 7.74
C ASN A 234 50.97 7.17 9.02
N ASN A 235 49.94 8.02 9.20
CA ASN A 235 49.70 8.82 10.40
C ASN A 235 49.10 8.01 11.56
N ALA A 236 48.76 6.73 11.34
CA ALA A 236 48.19 5.84 12.34
C ALA A 236 49.03 4.55 12.53
N GLY A 237 48.74 3.79 13.59
CA GLY A 237 49.39 2.51 13.86
C GLY A 237 50.75 2.61 14.55
N GLN A 238 51.65 1.66 14.26
CA GLN A 238 52.99 1.64 14.89
C GLN A 238 53.86 2.79 14.36
N ASN A 239 54.69 3.39 15.22
CA ASN A 239 55.52 4.57 14.93
C ASN A 239 54.73 5.84 14.53
N ALA A 240 53.44 5.90 14.81
CA ALA A 240 52.66 7.12 14.80
C ALA A 240 52.75 7.77 16.21
N PRO A 241 53.55 8.83 16.41
CA PRO A 241 53.76 9.39 17.74
C PRO A 241 52.50 10.04 18.33
N ASN A 242 52.43 10.03 19.66
CA ASN A 242 51.44 10.75 20.46
C ASN A 242 52.01 10.97 21.87
N GLU A 243 53.12 11.69 21.97
CA GLU A 243 53.80 11.98 23.24
C GLU A 243 53.88 13.50 23.46
N VAL A 244 53.57 13.95 24.67
CA VAL A 244 53.92 15.30 25.12
C VAL A 244 55.19 15.18 25.97
N LEU A 245 56.29 15.73 25.49
CA LEU A 245 57.53 15.79 26.26
C LEU A 245 57.37 16.87 27.33
N SER A 246 57.13 16.44 28.56
CA SER A 246 57.31 17.25 29.78
C SER A 246 58.74 17.11 30.32
N PHE A 247 59.16 18.07 31.13
CA PHE A 247 60.43 18.06 31.83
C PHE A 247 60.30 17.72 33.34
N ASP A 248 59.11 17.30 33.80
CA ASP A 248 58.80 17.00 35.21
C ASP A 248 59.45 15.71 35.73
N ASP A 249 59.29 14.60 35.01
CA ASP A 249 59.66 13.25 35.46
C ASP A 249 61.19 12.99 35.48
N ASN A 250 61.98 14.04 35.28
CA ASN A 250 63.43 14.02 35.25
C ASN A 250 64.11 13.86 36.62
N GLY A 251 63.34 13.80 37.71
CA GLY A 251 63.85 13.76 39.09
C GLY A 251 64.46 15.08 39.59
N ILE A 252 64.61 16.07 38.70
CA ILE A 252 65.16 17.39 39.00
C ILE A 252 64.07 18.23 39.69
N ARG A 253 64.36 18.71 40.91
CA ARG A 253 63.47 19.58 41.68
C ARG A 253 64.06 20.99 41.80
N PRO A 254 63.75 21.91 40.87
CA PRO A 254 64.17 23.31 40.96
C PRO A 254 63.43 24.06 42.08
N SER A 255 64.01 25.18 42.50
CA SER A 255 63.41 26.07 43.51
C SER A 255 62.06 26.61 43.07
N THR A 256 61.15 26.81 44.03
CA THR A 256 59.86 27.50 43.85
C THR A 256 59.85 28.93 44.43
N ASN A 257 60.97 29.39 45.01
CA ASN A 257 61.05 30.68 45.71
C ASN A 257 61.11 31.88 44.74
N ARG A 258 59.94 32.44 44.42
CA ARG A 258 59.79 33.62 43.54
C ARG A 258 60.57 34.85 43.99
N SER A 259 60.82 35.02 45.29
CA SER A 259 61.55 36.17 45.84
C SER A 259 63.06 36.08 45.66
N VAL A 260 63.58 34.86 45.40
CA VAL A 260 64.98 34.62 45.02
C VAL A 260 64.99 33.58 43.90
N PRO A 261 64.75 33.99 42.64
CA PRO A 261 64.80 33.08 41.51
C PRO A 261 66.17 32.42 41.37
N THR A 262 66.19 31.12 41.10
CA THR A 262 67.40 30.31 40.91
C THR A 262 67.16 29.25 39.85
N VAL A 263 68.22 28.88 39.14
CA VAL A 263 68.25 27.85 38.10
C VAL A 263 68.94 26.59 38.60
N ASN A 264 68.46 25.42 38.20
CA ASN A 264 69.21 24.17 38.31
C ASN A 264 69.90 23.91 36.97
N VAL A 265 71.18 24.26 36.81
CA VAL A 265 71.95 23.94 35.59
C VAL A 265 72.36 22.48 35.61
N VAL A 266 72.03 21.73 34.56
CA VAL A 266 72.30 20.28 34.47
C VAL A 266 73.06 19.91 33.20
N ASN A 267 73.88 18.87 33.30
CA ASN A 267 74.62 18.21 32.22
C ASN A 267 74.05 16.82 31.86
N ASN A 268 72.84 16.51 32.34
CA ASN A 268 72.04 15.35 31.96
C ASN A 268 70.55 15.73 32.08
N LEU A 269 69.75 15.38 31.08
CA LEU A 269 68.30 15.58 31.06
C LEU A 269 67.65 14.27 30.57
N PRO A 270 67.04 13.46 31.47
CA PRO A 270 66.43 12.19 31.08
C PRO A 270 65.44 12.33 29.91
N GLY A 271 65.41 11.32 29.03
CA GLY A 271 64.62 11.33 27.80
C GLY A 271 65.22 12.15 26.63
N PHE A 272 66.27 12.93 26.86
CA PHE A 272 66.96 13.76 25.86
C PHE A 272 68.47 13.52 25.83
N THR A 273 69.12 13.89 24.72
CA THR A 273 70.58 14.00 24.61
C THR A 273 70.97 15.48 24.61
N LEU A 274 71.96 15.88 25.42
CA LEU A 274 72.46 17.26 25.41
C LEU A 274 73.46 17.46 24.26
N ILE A 275 73.22 18.47 23.43
CA ILE A 275 73.97 18.67 22.18
C ILE A 275 75.44 18.98 22.50
N ASN A 276 76.36 18.26 21.85
CA ASN A 276 77.82 18.35 22.05
C ASN A 276 78.27 18.25 23.53
N GLY A 277 77.52 17.55 24.39
CA GLY A 277 77.82 17.45 25.84
C GLY A 277 77.59 18.74 26.62
N GLY A 278 76.75 19.64 26.09
CA GLY A 278 76.39 20.92 26.69
C GLY A 278 75.52 20.82 27.95
N LYS A 279 74.92 21.95 28.33
CA LYS A 279 74.12 22.13 29.54
C LYS A 279 72.80 22.81 29.22
N VAL A 280 71.83 22.64 30.12
CA VAL A 280 70.56 23.40 30.12
C VAL A 280 70.19 23.86 31.53
N GLY A 281 69.37 24.90 31.62
CA GLY A 281 68.85 25.43 32.88
C GLY A 281 67.43 24.91 33.15
N VAL A 282 67.18 24.37 34.34
CA VAL A 282 65.86 23.87 34.75
C VAL A 282 65.25 24.79 35.80
N PHE A 283 64.01 25.22 35.57
CA PHE A 283 63.21 26.10 36.42
C PHE A 283 61.89 25.43 36.80
N SER A 284 61.32 25.79 37.95
CA SER A 284 59.92 25.44 38.24
C SER A 284 58.99 26.41 37.52
N HIS A 285 57.81 25.97 37.07
CA HIS A 285 56.69 26.83 36.67
C HIS A 285 56.33 27.88 37.75
N ALA A 286 56.70 27.68 39.01
CA ALA A 286 56.61 28.73 40.02
C ALA A 286 57.33 30.03 39.59
N MET A 287 58.42 29.93 38.83
CA MET A 287 59.24 31.06 38.37
C MET A 287 58.57 31.89 37.26
N VAL A 288 57.53 31.40 36.57
CA VAL A 288 56.87 32.16 35.50
C VAL A 288 56.14 33.41 36.01
N ARG A 289 55.88 33.47 37.32
CA ARG A 289 55.30 34.64 38.00
C ARG A 289 56.37 35.51 38.69
N THR A 290 57.58 35.54 38.12
CA THR A 290 58.69 36.42 38.52
C THR A 290 59.01 37.39 37.38
N SER A 291 59.82 38.42 37.65
CA SER A 291 60.27 39.36 36.62
C SER A 291 61.26 38.79 35.59
N MET A 292 61.42 37.47 35.49
CA MET A 292 62.21 36.80 34.45
C MET A 292 61.49 36.73 33.09
N PHE A 293 60.17 36.64 33.12
CA PHE A 293 59.29 36.41 31.97
C PHE A 293 58.48 37.66 31.67
N ASP A 294 57.96 37.81 30.45
CA ASP A 294 57.04 38.91 30.13
C ASP A 294 55.71 38.67 30.87
N SER A 295 55.25 39.70 31.58
CA SER A 295 53.97 39.70 32.30
C SER A 295 52.77 40.08 31.43
N GLY A 296 52.99 40.61 30.23
CA GLY A 296 51.96 40.81 29.21
C GLY A 296 51.66 39.56 28.38
N ASP A 297 52.61 38.62 28.29
CA ASP A 297 52.45 37.38 27.53
C ASP A 297 51.76 36.29 28.36
N ASN A 298 50.47 36.09 28.12
CA ASN A 298 49.67 35.05 28.76
C ASN A 298 50.24 33.63 28.57
N LYS A 299 51.02 33.37 27.51
CA LYS A 299 51.67 32.06 27.26
C LYS A 299 52.65 31.70 28.37
N ASN A 300 53.33 32.68 28.96
CA ASN A 300 54.21 32.44 30.11
C ASN A 300 53.46 31.88 31.33
N TYR A 301 52.16 32.16 31.46
CA TYR A 301 51.34 31.66 32.56
C TYR A 301 50.69 30.29 32.32
N GLN A 302 50.90 29.68 31.16
CA GLN A 302 50.36 28.35 30.83
C GLN A 302 51.12 27.19 31.49
N ALA A 303 52.39 27.43 31.88
CA ALA A 303 53.29 26.40 32.36
C ALA A 303 52.84 25.75 33.68
N GLN A 304 52.88 24.41 33.74
CA GLN A 304 52.40 23.63 34.89
C GLN A 304 53.52 22.85 35.59
N GLY A 305 54.65 22.61 34.91
CA GLY A 305 55.71 21.72 35.37
C GLY A 305 57.10 22.36 35.50
N ASN A 306 58.14 21.64 35.11
CA ASN A 306 59.49 22.18 34.93
C ASN A 306 59.62 22.88 33.57
N VAL A 307 60.22 24.07 33.54
CA VAL A 307 60.53 24.84 32.32
C VAL A 307 62.04 24.78 32.07
N ILE A 308 62.44 24.48 30.83
CA ILE A 308 63.84 24.43 30.40
C ILE A 308 64.24 25.73 29.73
N ALA A 309 65.36 26.32 30.13
CA ALA A 309 66.09 27.31 29.35
C ALA A 309 67.19 26.62 28.53
N LEU A 310 67.07 26.70 27.21
CA LEU A 310 68.07 26.16 26.28
C LEU A 310 69.24 27.12 26.06
N GLY A 311 69.05 28.42 26.30
CA GLY A 311 70.05 29.47 26.09
C GLY A 311 70.29 30.36 27.31
N ARG A 312 71.46 31.01 27.35
CA ARG A 312 71.82 32.02 28.35
C ARG A 312 72.88 33.00 27.82
N ILE A 313 73.10 34.09 28.54
CA ILE A 313 74.21 35.04 28.35
C ILE A 313 74.77 35.48 29.71
N HIS A 314 76.07 35.81 29.79
CA HIS A 314 76.68 36.35 31.00
C HIS A 314 76.63 37.89 31.04
N GLY A 315 76.22 38.46 32.18
CA GLY A 315 76.20 39.93 32.35
C GLY A 315 75.36 40.62 31.28
N THR A 316 76.00 41.43 30.42
CA THR A 316 75.39 42.00 29.21
C THR A 316 76.16 41.66 27.94
N ASP A 317 77.03 40.64 27.96
CA ASP A 317 77.71 40.16 26.77
C ASP A 317 76.78 39.19 26.03
N THR A 318 76.30 39.59 24.86
CA THR A 318 75.39 38.78 24.03
C THR A 318 76.07 37.60 23.35
N ASN A 319 77.38 37.40 23.53
CA ASN A 319 78.17 36.33 22.92
C ASN A 319 78.62 35.25 23.94
N ASP A 320 78.67 35.55 25.24
CA ASP A 320 79.05 34.57 26.27
C ASP A 320 77.86 33.71 26.70
N HIS A 321 77.59 32.67 25.92
CA HIS A 321 76.56 31.67 26.22
C HIS A 321 77.04 30.57 27.18
N GLY A 322 78.35 30.37 27.30
CA GLY A 322 78.95 29.12 27.79
C GLY A 322 78.39 27.88 27.06
N ASP A 323 78.35 26.75 27.76
CA ASP A 323 78.07 25.42 27.16
C ASP A 323 76.58 25.16 26.80
N PHE A 324 75.77 26.19 26.58
CA PHE A 324 74.31 26.08 26.40
C PHE A 324 73.95 25.82 24.93
N ASN A 325 74.06 24.54 24.53
CA ASN A 325 73.95 24.09 23.14
C ASN A 325 72.55 23.58 22.73
N GLY A 326 71.60 23.47 23.68
CA GLY A 326 70.29 22.87 23.44
C GLY A 326 70.24 21.34 23.58
N ILE A 327 69.11 20.75 23.17
CA ILE A 327 68.75 19.33 23.41
C ILE A 327 68.30 18.60 22.15
N GLU A 328 68.50 17.28 22.09
CA GLU A 328 68.08 16.39 21.00
C GLU A 328 67.15 15.28 21.51
N LYS A 329 66.07 15.01 20.77
CA LYS A 329 65.22 13.81 20.90
C LYS A 329 65.35 12.95 19.64
N ALA A 330 65.64 11.67 19.80
CA ALA A 330 65.52 10.69 18.72
C ALA A 330 64.08 10.15 18.64
N LEU A 331 63.54 9.99 17.44
CA LEU A 331 62.16 9.54 17.19
C LEU A 331 62.08 8.64 15.96
N THR A 332 61.53 7.43 16.10
CA THR A 332 61.20 6.56 14.95
C THR A 332 59.78 6.85 14.47
N VAL A 333 59.61 6.98 13.16
CA VAL A 333 58.39 7.45 12.49
C VAL A 333 58.11 6.64 11.22
N ASN A 334 56.88 6.72 10.71
CA ASN A 334 56.55 6.16 9.40
C ASN A 334 56.97 7.15 8.28
N PRO A 335 57.57 6.70 7.17
CA PRO A 335 57.84 7.56 6.02
C PRO A 335 56.54 8.08 5.40
N ASN A 336 56.57 9.23 4.73
CA ASN A 336 55.39 9.91 4.17
C ASN A 336 54.32 10.29 5.23
N SER A 337 54.57 10.07 6.53
CA SER A 337 53.65 10.55 7.57
C SER A 337 53.75 12.07 7.77
N GLU A 338 52.69 12.66 8.28
CA GLU A 338 52.65 14.02 8.81
C GLU A 338 52.92 13.96 10.32
N LEU A 339 53.72 14.90 10.82
CA LEU A 339 53.94 15.14 12.25
C LEU A 339 53.46 16.54 12.61
N ILE A 340 52.84 16.67 13.77
CA ILE A 340 52.39 17.92 14.37
C ILE A 340 53.24 18.19 15.61
N PHE A 341 53.94 19.30 15.58
CA PHE A 341 54.75 19.84 16.67
C PHE A 341 53.94 20.93 17.39
N GLU A 342 53.47 20.64 18.60
CA GLU A 342 52.90 21.62 19.52
C GLU A 342 54.00 22.12 20.47
N PHE A 343 54.72 23.16 20.06
CA PHE A 343 55.95 23.57 20.73
C PHE A 343 55.78 24.80 21.62
N ASN A 344 55.66 24.58 22.93
CA ASN A 344 55.36 25.60 23.93
C ASN A 344 56.61 26.36 24.39
N THR A 345 56.95 27.40 23.63
CA THR A 345 58.00 28.36 23.97
C THR A 345 57.47 29.57 24.74
N MET A 346 58.30 30.05 25.67
CA MET A 346 58.05 31.17 26.58
C MET A 346 59.03 32.32 26.35
N THR A 347 58.62 33.54 26.71
CA THR A 347 59.31 34.81 26.44
C THR A 347 60.01 35.37 27.69
N THR A 348 61.18 36.01 27.51
CA THR A 348 61.84 36.75 28.60
C THR A 348 61.08 38.05 28.91
N LYS A 349 61.43 38.72 30.01
CA LYS A 349 60.82 39.98 30.48
C LYS A 349 60.63 41.08 29.42
N ASN A 350 61.50 41.16 28.41
CA ASN A 350 61.40 42.15 27.32
C ASN A 350 60.98 41.50 25.98
N GLY A 351 60.23 40.39 26.04
CA GLY A 351 59.67 39.66 24.90
C GLY A 351 60.65 38.75 24.15
N GLN A 352 61.96 38.91 24.36
CA GLN A 352 62.98 38.26 23.53
C GLN A 352 63.21 36.80 23.93
N SER A 353 62.76 35.87 23.10
CA SER A 353 63.04 34.45 23.22
C SER A 353 62.70 33.75 21.90
N ALA A 354 63.61 32.95 21.38
CA ALA A 354 63.40 32.15 20.19
C ALA A 354 64.22 30.86 20.24
N THR A 355 63.76 29.84 19.54
CA THR A 355 64.39 28.52 19.51
C THR A 355 64.33 27.96 18.08
N ASN A 356 65.45 27.46 17.57
CA ASN A 356 65.46 26.74 16.30
C ASN A 356 65.15 25.27 16.54
N VAL A 357 64.09 24.79 15.88
CA VAL A 357 63.76 23.37 15.76
C VAL A 357 64.41 22.86 14.49
N ILE A 358 65.44 22.03 14.61
CA ILE A 358 66.20 21.46 13.49
C ILE A 358 65.89 19.97 13.41
N ILE A 359 65.26 19.53 12.33
CA ILE A 359 64.88 18.14 12.10
C ILE A 359 65.89 17.52 11.13
N LYS A 360 66.57 16.47 11.58
CA LYS A 360 67.59 15.74 10.84
C LYS A 360 67.16 14.30 10.59
N ASN A 361 67.59 13.73 9.47
CA ASN A 361 67.60 12.29 9.28
C ASN A 361 68.56 11.68 10.31
N ALA A 362 68.10 10.78 11.17
CA ALA A 362 68.98 10.22 12.20
C ALA A 362 70.07 9.32 11.59
N ASP A 363 69.76 8.67 10.46
CA ASP A 363 70.56 7.63 9.82
C ASP A 363 71.70 8.22 8.97
N THR A 364 71.47 9.34 8.28
CA THR A 364 72.49 10.06 7.49
C THR A 364 73.04 11.32 8.18
N ASN A 365 72.34 11.82 9.20
CA ASN A 365 72.63 13.07 9.92
C ASN A 365 72.39 14.38 9.13
N ASP A 366 71.81 14.31 7.92
CA ASP A 366 71.44 15.47 7.11
C ASP A 366 70.27 16.25 7.73
N THR A 367 70.30 17.59 7.64
CA THR A 367 69.14 18.44 8.00
C THR A 367 68.07 18.34 6.92
N ILE A 368 66.86 17.91 7.31
CA ILE A 368 65.67 17.84 6.44
C ILE A 368 64.90 19.15 6.49
N ALA A 369 64.80 19.78 7.67
CA ALA A 369 64.12 21.05 7.86
C ALA A 369 64.64 21.82 9.08
N GLU A 370 64.48 23.14 9.07
CA GLU A 370 64.74 24.02 10.21
C GLU A 370 63.65 25.10 10.31
N LYS A 371 63.18 25.37 11.52
CA LYS A 371 62.16 26.38 11.81
C LYS A 371 62.50 27.10 13.11
N THR A 372 62.68 28.42 13.06
CA THR A 372 62.63 29.22 14.29
C THR A 372 61.20 29.25 14.82
N VAL A 373 61.03 29.04 16.12
CA VAL A 373 59.78 29.24 16.84
C VAL A 373 59.91 30.40 17.83
N GLU A 374 58.98 31.34 17.71
CA GLU A 374 58.86 32.57 18.48
C GLU A 374 57.46 32.62 19.17
N GLY A 375 57.28 31.78 20.20
CA GLY A 375 56.19 31.85 21.19
C GLY A 375 54.92 31.00 20.95
N GLY A 376 54.56 30.17 21.94
CA GLY A 376 53.19 29.68 22.17
C GLY A 376 52.74 28.35 21.51
N PRO A 377 51.56 27.82 21.93
CA PRO A 377 50.98 26.54 21.50
C PRO A 377 50.44 26.64 20.06
N THR A 378 51.35 26.73 19.10
CA THR A 378 51.01 26.70 17.69
C THR A 378 51.31 25.31 17.14
N LEU A 379 50.30 24.67 16.57
CA LEU A 379 50.44 23.38 15.88
C LEU A 379 51.21 23.59 14.58
N ARG A 380 52.37 22.95 14.42
CA ARG A 380 53.24 23.08 13.23
C ARG A 380 53.38 21.76 12.51
N LEU A 381 53.05 21.71 11.22
CA LEU A 381 53.16 20.49 10.42
C LEU A 381 54.56 20.29 9.84
N PHE A 382 55.06 19.06 9.94
CA PHE A 382 56.22 18.56 9.23
C PHE A 382 55.84 17.30 8.44
N LYS A 383 56.06 17.28 7.12
CA LYS A 383 55.90 16.09 6.30
C LYS A 383 57.19 15.29 6.29
N VAL A 384 57.15 14.04 6.77
CA VAL A 384 58.29 13.11 6.79
C VAL A 384 58.55 12.61 5.36
N PRO A 385 59.78 12.72 4.82
CA PRO A 385 60.09 12.19 3.48
C PRO A 385 59.93 10.66 3.38
N ASP A 386 59.54 10.18 2.19
CA ASP A 386 59.24 8.77 1.88
C ASP A 386 60.38 7.78 2.15
N ASN A 387 61.62 8.26 2.27
CA ASN A 387 62.81 7.48 2.56
C ASN A 387 63.31 7.60 4.02
N VAL A 388 62.64 8.37 4.89
CA VAL A 388 63.09 8.64 6.27
C VAL A 388 62.25 7.87 7.28
N ARG A 389 62.92 7.17 8.21
CA ARG A 389 62.29 6.37 9.29
C ARG A 389 62.71 6.79 10.69
N ASN A 390 63.89 7.38 10.83
CA ASN A 390 64.40 7.84 12.12
C ASN A 390 64.73 9.34 12.01
N LEU A 391 64.26 10.12 12.98
CA LEU A 391 64.50 11.55 13.09
C LEU A 391 65.37 11.85 14.32
N LYS A 392 66.28 12.81 14.17
CA LYS A 392 66.89 13.55 15.27
C LYS A 392 66.26 14.94 15.28
N ILE A 393 65.55 15.26 16.35
CA ILE A 393 64.86 16.53 16.53
C ILE A 393 65.69 17.34 17.53
N GLN A 394 66.37 18.38 17.05
CA GLN A 394 67.21 19.26 17.86
C GLN A 394 66.46 20.55 18.19
N PHE A 395 66.51 20.97 19.45
CA PHE A 395 65.96 22.23 19.96
C PHE A 395 67.13 23.08 20.45
N VAL A 396 67.51 24.07 19.65
CA VAL A 396 68.73 24.88 19.81
C VAL A 396 68.35 26.32 20.13
N PRO A 397 68.99 26.99 21.10
CA PRO A 397 68.69 28.39 21.38
C PRO A 397 69.06 29.28 20.19
N LYS A 398 68.15 30.18 19.79
CA LYS A 398 68.44 31.19 18.76
C LYS A 398 69.08 32.41 19.41
N ASN A 399 70.40 32.37 19.54
CA ASN A 399 71.18 33.32 20.33
C ASN A 399 71.10 34.76 19.82
N ASP A 400 71.02 34.93 18.50
CA ASP A 400 70.88 36.22 17.79
C ASP A 400 69.53 36.92 18.03
N ALA A 401 68.53 36.22 18.57
CA ALA A 401 67.26 36.83 18.98
C ALA A 401 67.38 37.73 20.22
N ILE A 402 68.53 37.72 20.93
CA ILE A 402 68.79 38.54 22.12
C ILE A 402 69.49 39.84 21.72
N THR A 403 68.68 40.82 21.31
CA THR A 403 69.13 42.14 20.85
C THR A 403 69.22 43.20 21.95
N ASP A 404 68.50 43.02 23.07
CA ASP A 404 68.69 43.78 24.31
C ASP A 404 68.84 42.84 25.52
N ALA A 405 70.09 42.61 25.91
CA ALA A 405 70.43 41.93 27.15
C ALA A 405 70.02 42.70 28.43
N ARG A 406 69.77 44.02 28.36
CA ARG A 406 69.57 44.85 29.57
C ARG A 406 68.19 44.61 30.18
N GLY A 407 67.14 44.48 29.36
CA GLY A 407 65.77 44.22 29.82
C GLY A 407 65.54 42.83 30.42
N ILE A 408 66.38 41.83 30.10
CA ILE A 408 66.25 40.45 30.61
C ILE A 408 66.72 40.38 32.08
N TYR A 409 66.02 39.61 32.91
CA TYR A 409 66.38 39.43 34.33
C TYR A 409 67.67 38.62 34.51
N GLN A 410 68.57 39.11 35.37
CA GLN A 410 69.84 38.44 35.70
C GLN A 410 69.71 37.70 37.04
N LEU A 411 70.15 36.45 37.08
CA LEU A 411 70.16 35.62 38.29
C LEU A 411 71.42 35.86 39.13
N LYS A 412 71.41 35.33 40.36
CA LYS A 412 72.54 35.43 41.30
C LYS A 412 73.80 34.65 40.88
N ASP A 413 73.72 33.82 39.83
CA ASP A 413 74.88 33.18 39.20
C ASP A 413 75.60 34.09 38.18
N GLY A 414 75.06 35.29 37.93
CA GLY A 414 75.57 36.27 36.98
C GLY A 414 75.01 36.13 35.56
N TYR A 415 74.19 35.13 35.27
CA TYR A 415 73.65 34.86 33.94
C TYR A 415 72.20 35.34 33.77
N LYS A 416 71.81 35.59 32.52
CA LYS A 416 70.44 35.81 32.06
C LYS A 416 70.05 34.65 31.17
N TYR A 417 68.84 34.12 31.29
CA TYR A 417 68.37 32.90 30.61
C TYR A 417 67.26 33.21 29.61
N TYR A 418 67.20 32.46 28.50
CA TYR A 418 66.22 32.62 27.41
C TYR A 418 66.05 31.29 26.64
N SER A 419 65.28 31.30 25.54
CA SER A 419 64.90 30.09 24.80
C SER A 419 64.24 29.09 25.75
N PHE A 420 63.21 29.60 26.43
CA PHE A 420 62.45 28.87 27.43
C PHE A 420 61.42 27.95 26.76
N VAL A 421 61.34 26.70 27.19
CA VAL A 421 60.41 25.67 26.72
C VAL A 421 59.71 25.06 27.93
N ASP A 422 58.38 25.04 27.90
CA ASP A 422 57.52 24.39 28.89
C ASP A 422 57.20 22.93 28.50
N SER A 423 56.80 22.71 27.24
CA SER A 423 56.35 21.40 26.77
C SER A 423 56.49 21.25 25.25
N ILE A 424 56.56 20.00 24.78
CA ILE A 424 56.70 19.65 23.35
C ILE A 424 55.73 18.53 23.00
N GLY A 425 54.57 18.86 22.43
CA GLY A 425 53.68 17.87 21.82
C GLY A 425 54.25 17.35 20.51
N LEU A 426 54.45 16.04 20.41
CA LEU A 426 54.84 15.32 19.20
C LEU A 426 53.75 14.30 18.86
N HIS A 427 52.92 14.67 17.89
CA HIS A 427 51.77 13.88 17.46
C HIS A 427 51.92 13.55 15.97
N SER A 428 51.45 12.40 15.51
CA SER A 428 51.23 12.19 14.08
C SER A 428 50.02 13.01 13.60
N GLY A 429 49.89 13.16 12.28
CA GLY A 429 48.75 13.82 11.65
C GLY A 429 47.43 13.09 11.88
N SER A 430 46.40 13.55 11.18
CA SER A 430 45.09 12.90 11.11
C SER A 430 45.09 11.75 10.10
N HIS A 431 44.23 10.76 10.32
CA HIS A 431 43.87 9.75 9.32
C HIS A 431 42.38 9.46 9.48
N VAL A 432 41.59 9.80 8.46
CA VAL A 432 40.13 9.70 8.50
C VAL A 432 39.66 8.64 7.51
N PHE A 433 38.85 7.71 7.99
CA PHE A 433 38.33 6.60 7.19
C PHE A 433 36.86 6.33 7.54
N VAL A 434 36.15 5.63 6.66
CA VAL A 434 34.79 5.13 6.96
C VAL A 434 34.91 3.93 7.88
N GLU A 435 34.44 4.07 9.12
CA GLU A 435 34.46 3.00 10.13
C GLU A 435 33.33 1.98 9.90
N ARG A 436 32.15 2.47 9.53
CA ARG A 436 30.95 1.65 9.27
C ARG A 436 29.91 2.42 8.43
N ARG A 437 29.01 1.68 7.80
CA ARG A 437 27.76 2.22 7.23
C ARG A 437 26.56 1.53 7.87
N THR A 438 25.49 2.27 8.14
CA THR A 438 24.25 1.74 8.74
C THR A 438 23.06 2.10 7.85
N MET A 439 22.42 1.08 7.29
CA MET A 439 21.28 1.20 6.36
C MET A 439 20.59 -0.16 6.20
N ASP A 440 19.41 -0.18 5.59
CA ASP A 440 18.77 -1.45 5.22
C ASP A 440 19.50 -2.12 4.05
N PRO A 441 19.69 -3.46 4.04
CA PRO A 441 20.41 -4.16 2.96
C PRO A 441 19.64 -4.20 1.63
N THR A 442 18.35 -3.86 1.67
CA THR A 442 17.44 -3.78 0.52
C THR A 442 16.78 -2.42 0.46
N ALA A 443 16.60 -1.85 -0.73
CA ALA A 443 15.81 -0.63 -0.94
C ALA A 443 14.60 -0.90 -1.84
N THR A 444 13.41 -0.48 -1.41
CA THR A 444 12.17 -0.69 -2.17
C THR A 444 12.00 0.39 -3.24
N ASN A 445 11.61 -0.01 -4.44
CA ASN A 445 11.31 0.88 -5.57
C ASN A 445 10.28 1.94 -5.19
N ASN A 446 10.47 3.18 -5.64
CA ASN A 446 9.59 4.32 -5.33
C ASN A 446 9.40 4.59 -3.81
N LYS A 447 10.33 4.17 -2.96
CA LYS A 447 10.40 4.49 -1.52
C LYS A 447 11.71 5.19 -1.15
N GLU A 448 11.69 5.88 0.00
CA GLU A 448 12.89 6.41 0.65
C GLU A 448 13.54 5.35 1.55
N PHE A 449 14.86 5.44 1.72
CA PHE A 449 15.64 4.73 2.74
C PHE A 449 16.71 5.66 3.33
N THR A 450 17.26 5.32 4.49
CA THR A 450 18.25 6.15 5.19
C THR A 450 19.61 5.49 5.17
N VAL A 451 20.66 6.26 4.92
CA VAL A 451 22.07 5.86 5.05
C VAL A 451 22.72 6.70 6.14
N THR A 452 23.43 6.07 7.07
CA THR A 452 24.36 6.75 7.98
C THR A 452 25.78 6.23 7.74
N THR A 453 26.69 7.11 7.38
CA THR A 453 28.13 6.80 7.24
C THR A 453 28.90 7.39 8.40
N SER A 454 29.58 6.54 9.16
CA SER A 454 30.40 6.94 10.30
C SER A 454 31.86 7.08 9.87
N LEU A 455 32.41 8.29 9.99
CA LEU A 455 33.76 8.65 9.60
C LEU A 455 34.61 8.86 10.85
N LYS A 456 35.63 8.03 11.06
CA LYS A 456 36.50 8.08 12.25
C LYS A 456 37.87 8.66 11.93
N ASN A 457 38.36 9.58 12.76
CA ASN A 457 39.78 9.91 12.82
C ASN A 457 40.50 8.96 13.81
N ASN A 458 41.53 8.26 13.36
CA ASN A 458 42.44 7.48 14.23
C ASN A 458 43.92 7.86 14.08
N GLY A 459 44.19 9.01 13.45
CA GLY A 459 45.46 9.71 13.62
C GLY A 459 45.48 10.49 14.94
N ASN A 460 46.66 10.94 15.35
CA ASN A 460 46.87 11.56 16.67
C ASN A 460 46.73 13.09 16.68
N SER A 461 46.47 13.71 15.52
CA SER A 461 46.02 15.10 15.39
C SER A 461 44.65 15.18 14.72
N GLY A 462 43.97 16.32 14.87
CA GLY A 462 42.65 16.55 14.28
C GLY A 462 42.70 16.70 12.75
N ALA A 463 41.71 16.16 12.05
CA ALA A 463 41.50 16.47 10.63
C ALA A 463 40.78 17.81 10.50
N SER A 464 41.19 18.66 9.56
CA SER A 464 40.58 19.98 9.36
C SER A 464 39.11 19.86 8.95
N LEU A 465 38.24 20.64 9.59
CA LEU A 465 36.86 20.88 9.19
C LEU A 465 36.63 22.37 8.85
N ASP A 466 37.69 23.09 8.49
CA ASP A 466 37.61 24.43 7.90
C ASP A 466 36.87 24.39 6.55
N THR A 467 36.48 25.54 6.01
CA THR A 467 35.54 25.63 4.89
C THR A 467 36.09 24.99 3.60
N ASN A 468 35.49 23.88 3.17
CA ASN A 468 35.92 22.96 2.08
C ASN A 468 37.15 22.08 2.35
N ASP A 469 37.79 22.13 3.53
CA ASP A 469 38.96 21.29 3.84
C ASP A 469 38.62 19.79 3.98
N PHE A 470 37.36 19.49 4.28
CA PHE A 470 36.80 18.15 4.31
C PHE A 470 35.65 18.05 3.29
N VAL A 471 35.74 17.06 2.42
CA VAL A 471 34.72 16.78 1.39
C VAL A 471 34.48 15.27 1.32
N TYR A 472 33.23 14.85 1.51
CA TYR A 472 32.79 13.46 1.32
C TYR A 472 31.78 13.43 0.17
N GLN A 473 32.03 12.60 -0.84
CA GLN A 473 31.18 12.48 -2.03
C GLN A 473 30.66 11.06 -2.18
N VAL A 474 29.45 10.92 -2.72
CA VAL A 474 28.81 9.64 -3.02
C VAL A 474 28.29 9.66 -4.45
N GLN A 475 28.85 8.79 -5.29
CA GLN A 475 28.34 8.50 -6.63
C GLN A 475 27.15 7.53 -6.49
N LEU A 476 25.94 8.04 -6.74
CA LEU A 476 24.74 7.22 -6.75
C LEU A 476 24.63 6.42 -8.06
N PRO A 477 24.10 5.18 -8.00
CA PRO A 477 23.78 4.38 -9.17
C PRO A 477 22.53 4.90 -9.91
N GLU A 478 22.28 4.35 -11.10
CA GLU A 478 21.06 4.65 -11.86
C GLU A 478 19.78 4.25 -11.09
N GLY A 479 18.79 5.16 -11.07
CA GLY A 479 17.51 4.95 -10.39
C GLY A 479 17.56 5.16 -8.88
N VAL A 480 18.62 5.76 -8.35
CA VAL A 480 18.71 6.22 -6.96
C VAL A 480 19.04 7.71 -6.93
N GLU A 481 18.26 8.45 -6.15
CA GLU A 481 18.31 9.92 -6.04
C GLU A 481 18.52 10.35 -4.58
N TYR A 482 19.11 11.53 -4.39
CA TYR A 482 19.20 12.18 -3.07
C TYR A 482 17.86 12.82 -2.69
N VAL A 483 17.43 12.63 -1.44
CA VAL A 483 16.28 13.37 -0.90
C VAL A 483 16.78 14.71 -0.37
N ASN A 484 16.37 15.80 -1.00
CA ASN A 484 16.78 17.15 -0.63
C ASN A 484 16.51 17.47 0.85
N ASN A 485 17.41 18.25 1.47
CA ASN A 485 17.35 18.69 2.86
C ASN A 485 17.32 17.54 3.89
N SER A 486 17.82 16.36 3.54
CA SER A 486 17.82 15.18 4.43
C SER A 486 19.12 14.96 5.21
N LEU A 487 20.17 15.76 4.97
CA LEU A 487 21.44 15.62 5.67
C LEU A 487 21.35 16.11 7.12
N THR A 488 21.82 15.29 8.05
CA THR A 488 22.16 15.66 9.43
C THR A 488 23.55 15.17 9.78
N LYS A 489 24.35 16.01 10.46
CA LYS A 489 25.62 15.60 11.10
C LYS A 489 25.37 15.22 12.57
N ASP A 490 26.17 14.30 13.10
CA ASP A 490 26.25 14.01 14.54
C ASP A 490 27.69 13.65 14.93
N PHE A 491 28.02 13.73 16.23
CA PHE A 491 29.30 13.31 16.78
C PHE A 491 29.07 12.33 17.95
N PRO A 492 28.73 11.04 17.69
CA PRO A 492 28.31 10.10 18.74
C PRO A 492 29.37 9.86 19.85
N SER A 493 30.63 10.09 19.51
CA SER A 493 31.80 9.98 20.40
C SER A 493 32.13 11.26 21.20
N ASN A 494 31.28 12.30 21.08
CA ASN A 494 31.47 13.66 21.58
C ASN A 494 32.78 14.34 21.10
N ASN A 495 32.68 15.24 20.11
CA ASN A 495 33.78 16.08 19.63
C ASN A 495 34.04 17.29 20.55
N SER A 496 34.18 17.02 21.85
CA SER A 496 34.18 18.02 22.93
C SER A 496 35.24 19.12 22.75
N GLY A 497 34.86 20.37 23.05
CA GLY A 497 35.76 21.52 22.97
C GLY A 497 36.02 22.03 21.56
N VAL A 498 35.22 21.61 20.57
CA VAL A 498 35.29 22.06 19.17
C VAL A 498 33.89 22.30 18.62
N ASP A 499 33.55 23.57 18.40
CA ASP A 499 32.33 23.92 17.66
C ASP A 499 32.57 23.72 16.15
N VAL A 500 31.60 23.11 15.45
CA VAL A 500 31.66 22.85 14.01
C VAL A 500 30.31 23.19 13.40
N ASN A 501 30.30 24.01 12.35
CA ASN A 501 29.10 24.42 11.64
C ASN A 501 28.39 23.24 10.94
N ASP A 502 27.16 23.45 10.48
CA ASP A 502 26.44 22.49 9.65
C ASP A 502 27.10 22.31 8.29
N MET A 503 27.26 21.06 7.86
CA MET A 503 27.90 20.74 6.60
C MET A 503 27.00 21.07 5.42
N ASN A 504 27.57 21.71 4.39
CA ASN A 504 26.84 22.01 3.17
C ASN A 504 26.70 20.73 2.32
N VAL A 505 25.55 20.55 1.68
CA VAL A 505 25.28 19.43 0.77
C VAL A 505 24.79 19.94 -0.58
N THR A 506 25.38 19.38 -1.64
CA THR A 506 24.98 19.63 -3.02
C THR A 506 24.73 18.29 -3.70
N TYR A 507 23.70 18.22 -4.55
CA TYR A 507 23.40 17.04 -5.36
C TYR A 507 23.40 17.43 -6.83
N ASP A 508 24.38 16.92 -7.57
CA ASP A 508 24.37 16.97 -9.02
C ASP A 508 23.51 15.81 -9.53
N ALA A 509 22.30 16.12 -9.99
CA ALA A 509 21.37 15.11 -10.50
C ALA A 509 21.77 14.55 -11.88
N ALA A 510 22.57 15.27 -12.67
CA ALA A 510 23.00 14.82 -14.00
C ALA A 510 24.13 13.79 -13.90
N ASN A 511 25.13 14.06 -13.04
CA ASN A 511 26.20 13.11 -12.74
C ASN A 511 25.82 12.12 -11.61
N ARG A 512 24.69 12.36 -10.92
CA ARG A 512 24.19 11.60 -9.75
C ARG A 512 25.18 11.59 -8.57
N VAL A 513 25.85 12.71 -8.31
CA VAL A 513 26.86 12.84 -7.25
C VAL A 513 26.32 13.69 -6.10
N ILE A 514 26.28 13.11 -4.90
CA ILE A 514 26.16 13.88 -3.65
C ILE A 514 27.55 14.38 -3.27
N THR A 515 27.67 15.65 -2.91
CA THR A 515 28.89 16.24 -2.36
C THR A 515 28.57 16.96 -1.05
N ILE A 516 29.10 16.44 0.06
CA ILE A 516 28.99 17.01 1.41
C ILE A 516 30.32 17.68 1.75
N LYS A 517 30.29 18.92 2.27
CA LYS A 517 31.48 19.71 2.59
C LYS A 517 31.43 20.32 3.97
N SER A 518 32.59 20.38 4.64
CA SER A 518 32.78 21.21 5.82
C SER A 518 32.62 22.70 5.51
N THR A 519 32.11 23.44 6.48
CA THR A 519 31.81 24.88 6.38
C THR A 519 32.62 25.72 7.38
N GLY A 520 33.53 25.12 8.14
CA GLY A 520 34.27 25.76 9.22
C GLY A 520 33.50 25.78 10.54
N GLY A 521 33.76 26.82 11.34
CA GLY A 521 33.21 27.01 12.68
C GLY A 521 34.32 27.21 13.71
N GLY A 522 34.00 26.97 14.97
CA GLY A 522 34.98 27.03 16.05
C GLY A 522 35.35 28.46 16.47
N THR A 523 36.39 28.55 17.28
CA THR A 523 37.02 29.81 17.71
C THR A 523 38.54 29.69 17.61
N ALA A 524 39.27 30.79 17.79
CA ALA A 524 40.75 30.77 17.79
C ALA A 524 41.37 29.76 18.78
N ASN A 525 40.67 29.45 19.88
CA ASN A 525 41.10 28.46 20.88
C ASN A 525 40.53 27.05 20.61
N SER A 526 39.46 26.96 19.81
CA SER A 526 38.71 25.75 19.50
C SER A 526 38.40 25.65 17.99
N PRO A 527 39.41 25.57 17.11
CA PRO A 527 39.21 25.58 15.65
C PRO A 527 38.54 24.30 15.14
N ALA A 528 37.74 24.42 14.08
CA ALA A 528 36.89 23.36 13.54
C ALA A 528 37.71 22.16 13.03
N ARG A 529 37.65 21.04 13.75
CA ARG A 529 38.38 19.80 13.42
C ARG A 529 37.70 18.55 13.96
N LEU A 530 37.87 17.42 13.28
CA LEU A 530 37.51 16.10 13.79
C LEU A 530 38.66 15.60 14.66
N MET A 531 38.48 15.63 15.99
CA MET A 531 39.53 15.31 16.96
C MET A 531 39.97 13.83 16.89
N PRO A 532 41.18 13.49 17.39
CA PRO A 532 41.64 12.10 17.53
C PRO A 532 40.63 11.19 18.23
N ASP A 533 40.53 9.95 17.73
CA ASP A 533 39.58 8.92 18.17
C ASP A 533 38.09 9.31 18.08
N LYS A 534 37.73 10.42 17.42
CA LYS A 534 36.34 10.84 17.22
C LYS A 534 35.74 10.36 15.91
N ILE A 535 34.43 10.17 15.97
CA ILE A 535 33.52 9.76 14.89
C ILE A 535 32.59 10.93 14.56
N LEU A 536 32.52 11.26 13.27
CA LEU A 536 31.51 12.08 12.62
C LEU A 536 30.51 11.15 11.92
N ASP A 537 29.24 11.20 12.30
CA ASP A 537 28.16 10.53 11.58
C ASP A 537 27.55 11.49 10.55
N LEU A 538 27.54 11.08 9.28
CA LEU A 538 26.80 11.74 8.20
C LEU A 538 25.58 10.89 7.86
N ARG A 539 24.38 11.35 8.24
CA ARG A 539 23.11 10.68 7.96
C ARG A 539 22.31 11.43 6.91
N TYR A 540 21.83 10.73 5.90
CA TYR A 540 21.04 11.28 4.80
C TYR A 540 20.03 10.27 4.27
N LYS A 541 19.03 10.75 3.52
CA LYS A 541 18.05 9.90 2.84
C LYS A 541 18.34 9.81 1.34
N LEU A 542 18.07 8.62 0.81
CA LEU A 542 18.05 8.32 -0.62
C LEU A 542 16.65 7.82 -1.00
N ARG A 543 16.29 7.94 -2.27
CA ARG A 543 15.06 7.41 -2.84
C ARG A 543 15.37 6.55 -4.04
N VAL A 544 14.76 5.37 -4.13
CA VAL A 544 14.72 4.61 -5.40
C VAL A 544 13.62 5.20 -6.27
N ASN A 545 13.90 5.47 -7.55
CA ASN A 545 12.96 6.08 -8.48
C ASN A 545 12.88 5.26 -9.78
N ASN A 546 11.69 4.74 -10.09
CA ASN A 546 11.33 4.09 -11.35
C ASN A 546 12.30 3.00 -11.86
N VAL A 547 12.91 2.22 -10.98
CA VAL A 547 13.76 1.09 -11.38
C VAL A 547 12.86 -0.03 -11.94
N PRO A 548 13.09 -0.55 -13.16
CA PRO A 548 12.14 -1.45 -13.82
C PRO A 548 12.17 -2.89 -13.28
N THR A 549 13.33 -3.35 -12.83
CA THR A 549 13.60 -4.75 -12.43
C THR A 549 14.43 -4.81 -11.16
N PRO A 550 14.23 -5.81 -10.28
CA PRO A 550 15.10 -6.05 -9.14
C PRO A 550 16.57 -6.22 -9.56
N ARG A 551 17.47 -5.50 -8.88
CA ARG A 551 18.90 -5.52 -9.17
C ARG A 551 19.73 -5.06 -7.97
N THR A 552 20.86 -5.70 -7.75
CA THR A 552 21.91 -5.18 -6.86
C THR A 552 22.53 -3.95 -7.52
N VAL A 553 22.67 -2.86 -6.77
CA VAL A 553 23.33 -1.64 -7.25
C VAL A 553 24.55 -1.31 -6.39
N THR A 554 25.58 -0.73 -6.99
CA THR A 554 26.84 -0.37 -6.32
C THR A 554 26.93 1.15 -6.12
N PHE A 555 27.35 1.56 -4.93
CA PHE A 555 27.67 2.92 -4.55
C PHE A 555 29.18 3.05 -4.40
N ASN A 556 29.74 4.14 -4.91
CA ASN A 556 31.16 4.47 -4.78
C ASN A 556 31.28 5.81 -4.03
N GLU A 557 32.26 5.95 -3.15
CA GLU A 557 32.47 7.18 -2.38
C GLU A 557 33.92 7.64 -2.50
N THR A 558 34.12 8.95 -2.35
CA THR A 558 35.44 9.55 -2.15
C THR A 558 35.44 10.41 -0.90
N LEU A 559 36.52 10.31 -0.13
CA LEU A 559 36.78 11.13 1.04
C LEU A 559 38.01 11.99 0.75
N THR A 560 37.89 13.30 0.91
CA THR A 560 38.99 14.27 0.79
C THR A 560 39.15 14.99 2.11
N TYR A 561 40.34 14.97 2.68
CA TYR A 561 40.66 15.63 3.95
C TYR A 561 42.14 16.02 4.02
N LYS A 562 42.50 16.83 5.01
CA LYS A 562 43.88 17.10 5.42
C LYS A 562 43.99 17.26 6.93
N THR A 563 45.20 17.15 7.46
CA THR A 563 45.46 17.39 8.89
C THR A 563 45.32 18.88 9.23
N TYR A 564 44.64 19.17 10.33
CA TYR A 564 44.54 20.53 10.87
C TYR A 564 45.90 20.97 11.43
N THR A 565 46.34 22.17 11.05
CA THR A 565 47.59 22.78 11.52
C THR A 565 47.49 24.31 11.41
N GLN A 566 48.33 25.04 12.14
CA GLN A 566 48.33 26.51 12.17
C GLN A 566 49.56 27.14 11.49
N ASP A 567 50.65 26.37 11.39
CA ASP A 567 51.94 26.77 10.81
C ASP A 567 52.63 25.52 10.22
N PHE A 568 53.73 25.69 9.51
CA PHE A 568 54.47 24.61 8.85
C PHE A 568 55.98 24.72 9.04
N ILE A 569 56.64 23.56 9.13
CA ILE A 569 58.08 23.42 9.30
C ILE A 569 58.78 23.24 7.94
N ASN A 570 58.21 22.46 7.02
CA ASN A 570 58.76 22.25 5.66
C ASN A 570 57.74 22.40 4.52
N SER A 571 56.51 21.90 4.68
CA SER A 571 55.46 21.98 3.66
C SER A 571 54.10 22.32 4.28
N ALA A 572 53.20 22.89 3.47
CA ALA A 572 51.80 23.06 3.86
C ALA A 572 51.11 21.68 4.03
N ALA A 573 49.96 21.67 4.71
CA ALA A 573 49.08 20.51 4.76
C ALA A 573 48.40 20.31 3.40
N GLU A 574 48.54 19.14 2.79
CA GLU A 574 47.95 18.81 1.49
C GLU A 574 46.63 18.04 1.65
N SER A 575 45.66 18.32 0.78
CA SER A 575 44.39 17.59 0.75
C SER A 575 44.51 16.32 -0.08
N HIS A 576 44.24 15.18 0.54
CA HIS A 576 44.33 13.87 -0.10
C HIS A 576 42.94 13.32 -0.36
N THR A 577 42.64 12.96 -1.61
CA THR A 577 41.38 12.30 -2.01
C THR A 577 41.58 10.78 -2.07
N VAL A 578 40.73 10.05 -1.35
CA VAL A 578 40.79 8.60 -1.18
C VAL A 578 39.46 7.99 -1.61
N SER A 579 39.48 6.98 -2.47
CA SER A 579 38.28 6.18 -2.77
C SER A 579 38.02 5.20 -1.63
N THR A 580 36.81 5.17 -1.10
CA THR A 580 36.45 4.18 -0.07
C THR A 580 36.03 2.87 -0.72
N ASN A 581 36.01 1.77 0.04
CA ASN A 581 35.54 0.49 -0.51
C ASN A 581 34.05 0.58 -0.89
N PRO A 582 33.70 0.31 -2.17
CA PRO A 582 32.33 0.36 -2.65
C PRO A 582 31.40 -0.57 -1.86
N TYR A 583 30.12 -0.23 -1.83
CA TYR A 583 29.10 -1.05 -1.17
C TYR A 583 27.89 -1.26 -2.07
N THR A 584 27.08 -2.27 -1.74
CA THR A 584 25.91 -2.66 -2.52
C THR A 584 24.62 -2.63 -1.72
N ILE A 585 23.51 -2.38 -2.40
CA ILE A 585 22.14 -2.53 -1.88
C ILE A 585 21.32 -3.29 -2.93
N ASP A 586 20.46 -4.20 -2.50
CA ASP A 586 19.52 -4.91 -3.37
C ASP A 586 18.24 -4.10 -3.57
N ILE A 587 17.98 -3.65 -4.81
CA ILE A 587 16.72 -2.98 -5.13
C ILE A 587 15.63 -4.03 -5.35
N ILE A 588 14.53 -3.91 -4.60
CA ILE A 588 13.33 -4.76 -4.70
C ILE A 588 12.13 -3.96 -5.19
N MET A 589 11.20 -4.58 -5.92
CA MET A 589 10.01 -3.86 -6.42
C MET A 589 9.01 -3.56 -5.29
N ASN A 590 8.24 -2.49 -5.46
CA ASN A 590 7.13 -2.15 -4.58
C ASN A 590 5.96 -3.10 -4.83
N LYS A 591 5.42 -3.68 -3.75
CA LYS A 591 4.32 -4.66 -3.78
C LYS A 591 3.12 -4.24 -2.92
N ASP A 592 3.11 -3.03 -2.35
CA ASP A 592 2.10 -2.57 -1.39
C ASP A 592 0.67 -2.66 -1.97
N ALA A 593 0.48 -2.20 -3.21
CA ALA A 593 -0.81 -2.22 -3.89
C ALA A 593 -1.25 -3.66 -4.26
N LEU A 594 -0.29 -4.53 -4.62
CA LEU A 594 -0.56 -5.95 -4.89
C LEU A 594 -0.97 -6.70 -3.61
N GLN A 595 -0.32 -6.40 -2.48
CA GLN A 595 -0.70 -6.91 -1.17
C GLN A 595 -2.11 -6.45 -0.79
N ALA A 596 -2.46 -5.18 -1.01
CA ALA A 596 -3.79 -4.65 -0.76
C ALA A 596 -4.91 -5.35 -1.57
N GLU A 597 -4.67 -5.67 -2.85
CA GLU A 597 -5.61 -6.46 -3.66
C GLU A 597 -5.71 -7.92 -3.22
N VAL A 598 -4.64 -8.50 -2.68
CA VAL A 598 -4.66 -9.85 -2.06
C VAL A 598 -5.40 -9.84 -0.72
N ASP A 599 -5.29 -8.79 0.08
CA ASP A 599 -6.01 -8.66 1.36
C ASP A 599 -7.46 -8.17 1.21
N ARG A 600 -7.86 -7.75 0.00
CA ARG A 600 -9.22 -7.27 -0.31
C ARG A 600 -10.26 -8.33 0.03
N ARG A 601 -11.21 -7.94 0.90
CA ARG A 601 -12.37 -8.74 1.29
C ARG A 601 -13.46 -8.60 0.23
N ILE A 602 -13.99 -9.73 -0.23
CA ILE A 602 -14.97 -9.83 -1.31
C ILE A 602 -16.15 -10.66 -0.81
N GLN A 603 -17.37 -10.14 -0.93
CA GLN A 603 -18.58 -10.93 -0.78
C GLN A 603 -18.79 -11.70 -2.08
N GLN A 604 -18.72 -13.03 -2.03
CA GLN A 604 -18.68 -13.85 -3.25
C GLN A 604 -20.02 -13.85 -4.01
N ALA A 605 -21.13 -13.59 -3.33
CA ALA A 605 -22.49 -13.55 -3.91
C ALA A 605 -22.84 -12.22 -4.61
N ASP A 606 -21.95 -11.22 -4.60
CA ASP A 606 -22.15 -9.96 -5.32
C ASP A 606 -21.75 -10.05 -6.81
N TYR A 607 -21.01 -11.10 -7.20
CA TYR A 607 -20.25 -11.17 -8.45
C TYR A 607 -20.47 -12.47 -9.23
N THR A 608 -20.28 -12.42 -10.55
CA THR A 608 -20.40 -13.59 -11.42
C THR A 608 -19.36 -14.67 -11.05
N PHE A 609 -19.75 -15.95 -11.10
CA PHE A 609 -18.87 -17.07 -10.79
C PHE A 609 -17.62 -17.10 -11.67
N ALA A 610 -17.77 -16.80 -12.97
CA ALA A 610 -16.67 -16.75 -13.92
C ALA A 610 -15.65 -15.63 -13.60
N SER A 611 -16.11 -14.42 -13.27
CA SER A 611 -15.20 -13.33 -12.89
C SER A 611 -14.49 -13.61 -11.55
N LEU A 612 -15.19 -14.27 -10.62
CA LEU A 612 -14.63 -14.66 -9.33
C LEU A 612 -13.53 -15.73 -9.46
N ASP A 613 -13.66 -16.73 -10.35
CA ASP A 613 -12.58 -17.71 -10.56
C ASP A 613 -11.35 -17.08 -11.21
N ILE A 614 -11.52 -16.21 -12.22
CA ILE A 614 -10.42 -15.46 -12.83
C ILE A 614 -9.70 -14.64 -11.75
N PHE A 615 -10.44 -13.92 -10.90
CA PHE A 615 -9.86 -13.16 -9.79
C PHE A 615 -9.10 -14.07 -8.81
N ASN A 616 -9.62 -15.25 -8.48
CA ASN A 616 -8.92 -16.24 -7.65
C ASN A 616 -7.66 -16.83 -8.34
N GLY A 617 -7.63 -16.88 -9.67
CA GLY A 617 -6.44 -17.16 -10.47
C GLY A 617 -5.38 -16.06 -10.34
N LEU A 618 -5.79 -14.79 -10.49
CA LEU A 618 -4.91 -13.63 -10.32
C LEU A 618 -4.37 -13.52 -8.89
N LYS A 619 -5.23 -13.73 -7.87
CA LYS A 619 -4.86 -13.72 -6.46
C LYS A 619 -3.80 -14.78 -6.10
N ARG A 620 -3.85 -15.97 -6.72
CA ARG A 620 -2.79 -16.98 -6.60
C ARG A 620 -1.47 -16.51 -7.22
N ARG A 621 -1.50 -15.92 -8.41
CA ARG A 621 -0.31 -15.33 -9.07
C ARG A 621 0.30 -14.21 -8.20
N ALA A 622 -0.54 -13.35 -7.63
CA ALA A 622 -0.13 -12.27 -6.74
C ALA A 622 0.52 -12.80 -5.45
N GLN A 623 -0.07 -13.82 -4.82
CA GLN A 623 0.52 -14.47 -3.65
C GLN A 623 1.92 -15.06 -3.95
N THR A 624 2.09 -15.72 -5.12
CA THR A 624 3.40 -16.25 -5.55
C THR A 624 4.47 -15.15 -5.66
N ILE A 625 4.08 -13.95 -6.13
CA ILE A 625 4.97 -12.77 -6.21
C ILE A 625 5.29 -12.22 -4.82
N LEU A 626 4.31 -12.13 -3.93
CA LEU A 626 4.51 -11.65 -2.56
C LEU A 626 5.46 -12.57 -1.77
N ASP A 627 5.34 -13.89 -1.96
CA ASP A 627 6.19 -14.90 -1.33
C ASP A 627 7.56 -15.13 -2.01
N GLU A 628 7.95 -14.39 -3.06
CA GLU A 628 9.27 -14.53 -3.73
C GLU A 628 10.46 -14.58 -2.76
N ASN A 629 10.43 -13.77 -1.70
CA ASN A 629 11.47 -13.74 -0.68
C ASN A 629 11.49 -15.01 0.18
N ARG A 630 10.31 -15.58 0.50
CA ARG A 630 10.17 -16.82 1.30
C ARG A 630 10.46 -18.07 0.47
N ASN A 631 10.23 -17.99 -0.84
CA ASN A 631 10.49 -19.03 -1.82
C ASN A 631 11.94 -18.99 -2.35
N ASN A 632 12.82 -18.20 -1.71
CA ASN A 632 14.23 -18.01 -2.07
C ASN A 632 14.47 -17.68 -3.56
N VAL A 633 13.56 -16.96 -4.20
CA VAL A 633 13.68 -16.59 -5.63
C VAL A 633 14.89 -15.65 -5.77
N PRO A 634 15.91 -15.97 -6.61
CA PRO A 634 17.06 -15.11 -6.83
C PRO A 634 16.64 -13.74 -7.33
N LEU A 635 17.32 -12.67 -6.89
CA LEU A 635 16.91 -11.28 -7.16
C LEU A 635 16.67 -11.03 -8.66
N ASN A 636 17.60 -11.45 -9.52
CA ASN A 636 17.51 -11.31 -10.98
C ASN A 636 16.44 -12.17 -11.67
N LYS A 637 15.69 -12.99 -10.92
CA LYS A 637 14.54 -13.78 -11.41
C LYS A 637 13.19 -13.32 -10.82
N ARG A 638 13.20 -12.31 -9.93
CA ARG A 638 11.99 -11.71 -9.37
C ARG A 638 11.31 -10.78 -10.38
N VAL A 639 10.00 -10.64 -10.28
CA VAL A 639 9.19 -9.88 -11.26
C VAL A 639 9.52 -8.39 -11.30
N SER A 640 9.30 -7.79 -12.47
CA SER A 640 9.44 -6.35 -12.73
C SER A 640 8.30 -5.53 -12.12
N GLN A 641 8.54 -4.23 -11.92
CA GLN A 641 7.51 -3.31 -11.41
C GLN A 641 6.28 -3.29 -12.33
N ALA A 642 6.51 -3.14 -13.65
CA ALA A 642 5.43 -3.09 -14.63
C ALA A 642 4.55 -4.37 -14.67
N TYR A 643 5.11 -5.55 -14.33
CA TYR A 643 4.32 -6.78 -14.22
C TYR A 643 3.50 -6.85 -12.92
N ILE A 644 4.04 -6.34 -11.81
CA ILE A 644 3.29 -6.14 -10.57
C ILE A 644 2.12 -5.18 -10.81
N ASP A 645 2.39 -4.01 -11.39
CA ASP A 645 1.41 -2.96 -11.62
C ASP A 645 0.29 -3.45 -12.58
N SER A 646 0.67 -4.18 -13.65
CA SER A 646 -0.29 -4.80 -14.57
C SER A 646 -1.15 -5.88 -13.90
N LEU A 647 -0.59 -6.68 -12.99
CA LEU A 647 -1.35 -7.69 -12.24
C LEU A 647 -2.29 -7.03 -11.21
N THR A 648 -1.85 -5.98 -10.53
CA THR A 648 -2.70 -5.17 -9.63
C THR A 648 -3.87 -4.58 -10.40
N ASN A 649 -3.64 -4.00 -11.59
CA ASN A 649 -4.71 -3.46 -12.42
C ASN A 649 -5.69 -4.55 -12.93
N GLN A 650 -5.18 -5.72 -13.33
CA GLN A 650 -6.04 -6.88 -13.64
C GLN A 650 -6.92 -7.26 -12.44
N MET A 651 -6.36 -7.36 -11.23
CA MET A 651 -7.13 -7.68 -10.02
C MET A 651 -8.20 -6.63 -9.69
N GLN A 652 -7.97 -5.36 -10.01
CA GLN A 652 -8.92 -4.28 -9.78
C GLN A 652 -10.14 -4.32 -10.71
N HIS A 653 -9.96 -4.69 -11.98
CA HIS A 653 -11.02 -4.65 -12.99
C HIS A 653 -11.61 -6.01 -13.41
N THR A 654 -11.16 -7.12 -12.82
CA THR A 654 -11.65 -8.46 -13.20
C THR A 654 -13.07 -8.77 -12.72
N LEU A 655 -13.48 -8.25 -11.55
CA LEU A 655 -14.73 -8.66 -10.89
C LEU A 655 -15.96 -7.96 -11.49
N ILE A 656 -16.93 -8.75 -11.96
CA ILE A 656 -18.17 -8.30 -12.61
C ILE A 656 -19.35 -8.55 -11.66
N ARG A 657 -20.19 -7.53 -11.42
CA ARG A 657 -21.33 -7.66 -10.50
C ARG A 657 -22.50 -8.41 -11.15
N SER A 658 -23.12 -9.32 -10.40
CA SER A 658 -24.29 -10.10 -10.86
C SER A 658 -25.58 -9.74 -10.13
N VAL A 659 -25.48 -9.38 -8.83
CA VAL A 659 -26.64 -9.24 -7.93
C VAL A 659 -27.72 -8.26 -8.42
N ASP A 660 -27.34 -7.18 -9.08
CA ASP A 660 -28.27 -6.17 -9.61
C ASP A 660 -29.07 -6.70 -10.84
N ALA A 661 -28.49 -7.65 -11.58
CA ALA A 661 -29.14 -8.36 -12.67
C ALA A 661 -29.98 -9.55 -12.15
N GLU A 662 -29.46 -10.34 -11.21
CA GLU A 662 -30.20 -11.43 -10.55
C GLU A 662 -31.47 -10.92 -9.86
N ASN A 663 -31.40 -9.77 -9.17
CA ASN A 663 -32.56 -9.12 -8.57
C ASN A 663 -33.61 -8.70 -9.61
N ALA A 664 -33.20 -8.26 -10.80
CA ALA A 664 -34.12 -7.90 -11.87
C ALA A 664 -34.81 -9.13 -12.47
N VAL A 665 -34.10 -10.26 -12.58
CA VAL A 665 -34.64 -11.56 -13.02
C VAL A 665 -35.61 -12.12 -11.98
N ASN A 666 -35.23 -12.18 -10.71
CA ASN A 666 -36.11 -12.64 -9.62
C ASN A 666 -37.41 -11.81 -9.55
N LYS A 667 -37.30 -10.48 -9.58
CA LYS A 667 -38.49 -9.60 -9.61
C LYS A 667 -39.40 -9.86 -10.82
N LYS A 668 -38.84 -10.25 -11.97
CA LYS A 668 -39.63 -10.60 -13.16
C LYS A 668 -40.28 -11.98 -13.02
N VAL A 669 -39.64 -12.93 -12.34
CA VAL A 669 -40.24 -14.22 -11.96
C VAL A 669 -41.44 -14.01 -11.05
N ASP A 670 -41.28 -13.25 -9.95
CA ASP A 670 -42.36 -12.96 -9.00
C ASP A 670 -43.61 -12.45 -9.74
N GLN A 671 -43.42 -11.54 -10.70
CA GLN A 671 -44.49 -10.98 -11.55
C GLN A 671 -45.17 -12.00 -12.48
N MET A 672 -44.45 -13.01 -12.95
CA MET A 672 -45.03 -14.05 -13.82
C MET A 672 -45.75 -15.12 -13.00
N GLU A 673 -45.21 -15.51 -11.84
CA GLU A 673 -45.91 -16.38 -10.90
C GLU A 673 -47.21 -15.72 -10.41
N ASP A 674 -47.20 -14.43 -10.07
CA ASP A 674 -48.40 -13.67 -9.73
C ASP A 674 -49.47 -13.74 -10.83
N LEU A 675 -49.09 -13.52 -12.10
CA LEU A 675 -50.00 -13.56 -13.25
C LEU A 675 -50.57 -14.97 -13.51
N VAL A 676 -49.80 -16.03 -13.28
CA VAL A 676 -50.28 -17.42 -13.37
C VAL A 676 -51.25 -17.73 -12.23
N ASN A 677 -50.91 -17.35 -11.00
CA ASN A 677 -51.73 -17.61 -9.81
C ASN A 677 -53.07 -16.86 -9.86
N GLN A 678 -53.10 -15.63 -10.40
CA GLN A 678 -54.30 -14.79 -10.55
C GLN A 678 -55.22 -15.19 -11.72
N ASN A 679 -54.84 -16.16 -12.55
CA ASN A 679 -55.67 -16.59 -13.69
C ASN A 679 -56.66 -17.70 -13.26
N ASP A 680 -57.91 -17.32 -13.01
CA ASP A 680 -58.97 -18.23 -12.54
C ASP A 680 -59.52 -19.20 -13.60
N GLU A 681 -59.19 -19.02 -14.90
CA GLU A 681 -59.53 -20.01 -15.92
C GLU A 681 -58.55 -21.20 -15.94
N LEU A 682 -57.35 -21.07 -15.36
CA LEU A 682 -56.42 -22.19 -15.19
C LEU A 682 -56.88 -23.13 -14.06
N THR A 683 -56.57 -24.41 -14.19
CA THR A 683 -56.59 -25.36 -13.07
C THR A 683 -55.29 -25.34 -12.26
N ASP A 684 -55.32 -25.91 -11.05
CA ASP A 684 -54.15 -25.98 -10.16
C ASP A 684 -52.96 -26.72 -10.83
N GLU A 685 -53.23 -27.74 -11.64
CA GLU A 685 -52.20 -28.45 -12.40
C GLU A 685 -51.66 -27.63 -13.59
N GLU A 686 -52.51 -26.85 -14.28
CA GLU A 686 -52.07 -25.92 -15.33
C GLU A 686 -51.21 -24.79 -14.73
N LYS A 687 -51.55 -24.28 -13.53
CA LYS A 687 -50.75 -23.31 -12.78
C LYS A 687 -49.40 -23.88 -12.36
N GLN A 688 -49.37 -25.07 -11.77
CA GLN A 688 -48.11 -25.70 -11.33
C GLN A 688 -47.16 -25.96 -12.51
N ALA A 689 -47.67 -26.42 -13.65
CA ALA A 689 -46.84 -26.65 -14.83
C ALA A 689 -46.21 -25.36 -15.38
N ALA A 690 -46.95 -24.25 -15.40
CA ALA A 690 -46.41 -22.96 -15.84
C ALA A 690 -45.37 -22.38 -14.86
N ILE A 691 -45.62 -22.45 -13.55
CA ILE A 691 -44.67 -22.03 -12.52
C ILE A 691 -43.36 -22.83 -12.60
N GLN A 692 -43.44 -24.13 -12.87
CA GLN A 692 -42.24 -24.96 -13.06
C GLN A 692 -41.37 -24.46 -14.23
N VAL A 693 -41.97 -24.11 -15.38
CA VAL A 693 -41.22 -23.57 -16.53
C VAL A 693 -40.56 -22.22 -16.19
N ILE A 694 -41.26 -21.34 -15.47
CA ILE A 694 -40.74 -20.05 -15.02
C ILE A 694 -39.51 -20.24 -14.10
N GLU A 695 -39.58 -21.15 -13.13
CA GLU A 695 -38.43 -21.47 -12.26
C GLU A 695 -37.30 -22.17 -13.03
N GLU A 696 -37.58 -23.03 -14.00
CA GLU A 696 -36.54 -23.67 -14.83
C GLU A 696 -35.78 -22.63 -15.66
N HIS A 697 -36.48 -21.73 -16.36
CA HIS A 697 -35.85 -20.62 -17.10
C HIS A 697 -35.09 -19.66 -16.18
N LYS A 698 -35.64 -19.30 -15.01
CA LYS A 698 -34.94 -18.49 -13.99
C LYS A 698 -33.58 -19.06 -13.62
N ASN A 699 -33.52 -20.36 -13.33
CA ASN A 699 -32.27 -21.03 -12.94
C ASN A 699 -31.26 -21.04 -14.10
N GLU A 700 -31.72 -21.25 -15.34
CA GLU A 700 -30.87 -21.11 -16.53
C GLU A 700 -30.36 -19.67 -16.73
N ILE A 701 -31.22 -18.66 -16.59
CA ILE A 701 -30.85 -17.24 -16.75
C ILE A 701 -29.83 -16.80 -15.69
N ILE A 702 -30.03 -17.17 -14.42
CA ILE A 702 -29.09 -16.85 -13.33
C ILE A 702 -27.76 -17.57 -13.51
N GLY A 703 -27.77 -18.85 -13.96
CA GLY A 703 -26.55 -19.56 -14.34
C GLY A 703 -25.80 -18.84 -15.47
N ASN A 704 -26.50 -18.49 -16.55
CA ASN A 704 -25.94 -17.77 -17.69
C ASN A 704 -25.41 -16.37 -17.31
N ILE A 705 -25.99 -15.68 -16.31
CA ILE A 705 -25.44 -14.44 -15.71
C ILE A 705 -24.13 -14.75 -14.97
N GLY A 706 -24.13 -15.80 -14.13
CA GLY A 706 -22.96 -16.25 -13.37
C GLY A 706 -21.75 -16.64 -14.23
N ASP A 707 -21.98 -17.05 -15.48
CA ASP A 707 -20.92 -17.38 -16.44
C ASP A 707 -20.34 -16.16 -17.20
N GLN A 708 -20.90 -14.95 -17.03
CA GLN A 708 -20.41 -13.77 -17.74
C GLN A 708 -19.13 -13.18 -17.15
N THR A 709 -18.26 -12.70 -18.03
CA THR A 709 -16.95 -12.08 -17.71
C THR A 709 -16.88 -10.59 -18.08
N THR A 710 -18.01 -9.97 -18.42
CA THR A 710 -18.14 -8.53 -18.73
C THR A 710 -19.51 -8.01 -18.26
N ASP A 711 -19.60 -6.72 -17.89
CA ASP A 711 -20.86 -6.08 -17.51
C ASP A 711 -21.85 -6.01 -18.69
N ASP A 712 -21.36 -5.83 -19.92
CA ASP A 712 -22.15 -5.93 -21.16
C ASP A 712 -22.76 -7.33 -21.33
N GLY A 713 -21.98 -8.38 -21.01
CA GLY A 713 -22.45 -9.76 -21.01
C GLY A 713 -23.57 -10.00 -20.00
N VAL A 714 -23.39 -9.55 -18.74
CA VAL A 714 -24.42 -9.61 -17.69
C VAL A 714 -25.68 -8.87 -18.12
N THR A 715 -25.53 -7.65 -18.63
CA THR A 715 -26.63 -6.81 -19.10
C THR A 715 -27.42 -7.51 -20.20
N ARG A 716 -26.73 -8.03 -21.23
CA ARG A 716 -27.32 -8.77 -22.34
C ARG A 716 -28.09 -10.01 -21.88
N ILE A 717 -27.50 -10.87 -21.04
CA ILE A 717 -28.20 -12.08 -20.56
C ILE A 717 -29.42 -11.71 -19.71
N LYS A 718 -29.30 -10.70 -18.84
CA LYS A 718 -30.42 -10.20 -18.03
C LYS A 718 -31.58 -9.69 -18.89
N ASP A 719 -31.30 -8.89 -19.93
CA ASP A 719 -32.33 -8.36 -20.83
C ASP A 719 -32.97 -9.47 -21.69
N GLN A 720 -32.16 -10.41 -22.18
CA GLN A 720 -32.67 -11.59 -22.90
C GLN A 720 -33.52 -12.50 -21.99
N GLY A 721 -33.09 -12.73 -20.76
CA GLY A 721 -33.82 -13.54 -19.78
C GLY A 721 -35.15 -12.93 -19.35
N ILE A 722 -35.20 -11.61 -19.14
CA ILE A 722 -36.46 -10.88 -18.88
C ILE A 722 -37.41 -10.99 -20.09
N GLN A 723 -36.88 -11.04 -21.32
CA GLN A 723 -37.69 -11.27 -22.52
C GLN A 723 -38.19 -12.73 -22.63
N THR A 724 -37.38 -13.74 -22.28
CA THR A 724 -37.81 -15.14 -22.18
C THR A 724 -38.94 -15.29 -21.16
N LEU A 725 -38.72 -14.82 -19.92
CA LEU A 725 -39.71 -14.84 -18.84
C LEU A 725 -40.99 -14.07 -19.20
N SER A 726 -40.92 -13.08 -20.08
CA SER A 726 -42.12 -12.37 -20.57
C SER A 726 -42.94 -13.18 -21.60
N GLY A 727 -42.38 -14.27 -22.14
CA GLY A 727 -43.06 -15.22 -23.02
C GLY A 727 -43.64 -16.44 -22.31
N ASP A 728 -43.32 -16.66 -21.02
CA ASP A 728 -43.77 -17.81 -20.22
C ASP A 728 -45.24 -17.63 -19.77
N THR A 729 -46.16 -17.61 -20.73
CA THR A 729 -47.59 -17.38 -20.49
C THR A 729 -48.39 -18.69 -20.52
N ALA A 730 -49.06 -19.01 -19.41
CA ALA A 730 -50.00 -20.12 -19.33
C ALA A 730 -51.26 -19.85 -20.18
N THR A 731 -51.67 -20.83 -20.99
CA THR A 731 -52.94 -20.79 -21.76
C THR A 731 -53.92 -21.79 -21.15
N PRO A 732 -55.09 -21.36 -20.64
CA PRO A 732 -56.10 -22.27 -20.11
C PRO A 732 -56.67 -23.20 -21.18
N VAL A 733 -56.73 -24.50 -20.89
CA VAL A 733 -57.26 -25.52 -21.79
C VAL A 733 -58.42 -26.28 -21.14
N VAL A 734 -58.31 -26.62 -19.86
CA VAL A 734 -59.25 -27.55 -19.22
C VAL A 734 -60.63 -26.93 -18.94
N LYS A 735 -60.71 -25.78 -18.24
CA LYS A 735 -62.01 -25.09 -18.03
C LYS A 735 -62.68 -24.65 -19.33
N PRO A 736 -61.99 -24.03 -20.32
CA PRO A 736 -62.63 -23.63 -21.58
C PRO A 736 -63.23 -24.81 -22.36
N ASN A 737 -62.54 -25.96 -22.42
CA ASN A 737 -63.04 -27.16 -23.11
C ASN A 737 -64.25 -27.77 -22.39
N ALA A 738 -64.23 -27.85 -21.06
CA ALA A 738 -65.38 -28.29 -20.26
C ALA A 738 -66.60 -27.37 -20.47
N LYS A 739 -66.39 -26.04 -20.41
CA LYS A 739 -67.42 -25.04 -20.70
C LYS A 739 -67.97 -25.16 -22.13
N LYS A 740 -67.14 -25.49 -23.11
CA LYS A 740 -67.60 -25.77 -24.49
C LYS A 740 -68.47 -27.03 -24.55
N ALA A 741 -68.05 -28.13 -23.94
CA ALA A 741 -68.77 -29.40 -23.96
C ALA A 741 -70.18 -29.29 -23.36
N ILE A 742 -70.34 -28.49 -22.30
CA ILE A 742 -71.64 -28.14 -21.70
C ILE A 742 -72.55 -27.43 -22.72
N ARG A 743 -72.09 -26.35 -23.35
CA ARG A 743 -72.87 -25.59 -24.35
C ARG A 743 -73.22 -26.42 -25.59
N ASP A 744 -72.29 -27.26 -26.06
CA ASP A 744 -72.52 -28.20 -27.16
C ASP A 744 -73.62 -29.23 -26.81
N LYS A 745 -73.70 -29.67 -25.55
CA LYS A 745 -74.74 -30.59 -25.05
C LYS A 745 -76.08 -29.87 -24.83
N ALA A 746 -76.08 -28.67 -24.25
CA ALA A 746 -77.29 -27.87 -24.05
C ALA A 746 -77.95 -27.50 -25.39
N THR A 747 -77.16 -27.14 -26.40
CA THR A 747 -77.65 -26.88 -27.76
C THR A 747 -78.38 -28.09 -28.35
N LYS A 748 -77.81 -29.30 -28.21
CA LYS A 748 -78.47 -30.54 -28.67
C LYS A 748 -79.72 -30.89 -27.85
N GLN A 749 -79.73 -30.60 -26.55
CA GLN A 749 -80.93 -30.81 -25.74
C GLN A 749 -82.05 -29.84 -26.15
N ARG A 750 -81.71 -28.60 -26.48
CA ARG A 750 -82.62 -27.57 -27.01
C ARG A 750 -83.32 -28.05 -28.29
N GLU A 751 -82.60 -28.71 -29.19
CA GLU A 751 -83.16 -29.34 -30.40
C GLU A 751 -84.15 -30.46 -30.05
N ILE A 752 -83.79 -31.35 -29.11
CA ILE A 752 -84.66 -32.46 -28.65
C ILE A 752 -85.94 -31.94 -27.99
N ILE A 753 -85.83 -30.95 -27.11
CA ILE A 753 -86.96 -30.33 -26.42
C ILE A 753 -87.95 -29.72 -27.43
N ASN A 754 -87.47 -28.89 -28.35
CA ASN A 754 -88.33 -28.28 -29.38
C ASN A 754 -88.94 -29.29 -30.37
N ALA A 755 -88.30 -30.45 -30.57
CA ALA A 755 -88.79 -31.52 -31.45
C ALA A 755 -89.70 -32.55 -30.74
N THR A 756 -90.06 -32.34 -29.46
CA THR A 756 -90.81 -33.33 -28.68
C THR A 756 -92.27 -33.43 -29.17
N PRO A 757 -92.73 -34.58 -29.69
CA PRO A 757 -94.10 -34.74 -30.19
C PRO A 757 -95.14 -34.67 -29.07
N ASP A 758 -96.37 -34.26 -29.43
CA ASP A 758 -97.52 -34.08 -28.53
C ASP A 758 -97.37 -33.06 -27.38
N ALA A 759 -96.18 -32.49 -27.17
CA ALA A 759 -95.96 -31.39 -26.24
C ALA A 759 -96.75 -30.14 -26.66
N THR A 760 -97.09 -29.29 -25.68
CA THR A 760 -97.55 -27.92 -25.93
C THR A 760 -96.40 -26.92 -25.95
N GLU A 761 -96.64 -25.73 -26.50
CA GLU A 761 -95.69 -24.60 -26.47
C GLU A 761 -95.28 -24.25 -25.03
N ASP A 762 -96.21 -24.33 -24.06
CA ASP A 762 -95.95 -24.11 -22.64
C ASP A 762 -95.08 -25.22 -22.03
N GLU A 763 -95.41 -26.50 -22.27
CA GLU A 763 -94.63 -27.67 -21.81
C GLU A 763 -93.20 -27.68 -22.38
N ILE A 764 -93.02 -27.16 -23.61
CA ILE A 764 -91.71 -26.94 -24.23
C ILE A 764 -90.98 -25.77 -23.54
N GLN A 765 -91.64 -24.63 -23.35
CA GLN A 765 -91.00 -23.43 -22.80
C GLN A 765 -90.51 -23.64 -21.36
N ASP A 766 -91.26 -24.36 -20.51
CA ASP A 766 -90.80 -24.71 -19.16
C ASP A 766 -89.55 -25.62 -19.18
N ALA A 767 -89.50 -26.59 -20.09
CA ALA A 767 -88.29 -27.40 -20.29
C ALA A 767 -87.11 -26.58 -20.82
N LEU A 768 -87.35 -25.57 -21.68
CA LEU A 768 -86.31 -24.63 -22.13
C LEU A 768 -85.80 -23.72 -21.00
N ASN A 769 -86.68 -23.30 -20.08
CA ASN A 769 -86.32 -22.52 -18.90
C ASN A 769 -85.45 -23.31 -17.92
N GLN A 770 -85.81 -24.57 -17.65
CA GLN A 770 -84.98 -25.48 -16.84
C GLN A 770 -83.63 -25.74 -17.52
N LEU A 771 -83.62 -26.02 -18.83
CA LEU A 771 -82.38 -26.22 -19.59
C LEU A 771 -81.42 -25.02 -19.50
N ALA A 772 -81.93 -23.79 -19.58
CA ALA A 772 -81.10 -22.58 -19.47
C ALA A 772 -80.53 -22.40 -18.04
N THR A 773 -81.26 -22.83 -17.03
CA THR A 773 -80.81 -22.84 -15.63
C THR A 773 -79.70 -23.88 -15.44
N ASP A 774 -79.94 -25.12 -15.87
CA ASP A 774 -78.98 -26.23 -15.79
C ASP A 774 -77.71 -25.98 -16.62
N GLU A 775 -77.82 -25.30 -17.78
CA GLU A 775 -76.67 -24.85 -18.58
C GLU A 775 -75.85 -23.80 -17.81
N THR A 776 -76.48 -22.88 -17.09
CA THR A 776 -75.79 -21.85 -16.30
C THR A 776 -75.09 -22.46 -15.08
N ASP A 777 -75.82 -23.23 -14.27
CA ASP A 777 -75.29 -23.90 -13.09
C ASP A 777 -74.12 -24.83 -13.45
N ALA A 778 -74.17 -25.54 -14.58
CA ALA A 778 -73.08 -26.39 -15.05
C ALA A 778 -71.81 -25.57 -15.40
N ILE A 779 -71.96 -24.40 -16.04
CA ILE A 779 -70.85 -23.50 -16.38
C ILE A 779 -70.22 -22.89 -15.12
N ASP A 780 -71.03 -22.51 -14.13
CA ASP A 780 -70.54 -21.93 -12.89
C ASP A 780 -69.84 -22.97 -12.01
N ASN A 781 -70.35 -24.21 -11.94
CA ASN A 781 -69.65 -25.32 -11.29
C ASN A 781 -68.28 -25.61 -11.93
N VAL A 782 -68.16 -25.57 -13.26
CA VAL A 782 -66.86 -25.68 -13.96
C VAL A 782 -65.95 -24.47 -13.74
N THR A 783 -66.52 -23.28 -13.51
CA THR A 783 -65.74 -22.07 -13.20
C THR A 783 -65.12 -22.16 -11.80
N ASN A 784 -65.92 -22.59 -10.82
CA ASN A 784 -65.54 -22.69 -9.40
C ASN A 784 -64.64 -23.90 -9.07
N ALA A 785 -64.63 -24.95 -9.90
CA ALA A 785 -63.70 -26.08 -9.78
C ALA A 785 -62.23 -25.62 -9.91
N THR A 786 -61.31 -26.14 -9.08
CA THR A 786 -59.89 -25.74 -9.13
C THR A 786 -58.99 -26.78 -9.78
N THR A 787 -59.21 -28.09 -9.55
CA THR A 787 -58.40 -29.15 -10.18
C THR A 787 -59.00 -29.64 -11.51
N ASN A 788 -58.17 -30.30 -12.32
CA ASN A 788 -58.63 -31.01 -13.52
C ASN A 788 -59.73 -32.05 -13.22
N ALA A 789 -59.63 -32.73 -12.06
CA ALA A 789 -60.59 -33.74 -11.63
C ALA A 789 -61.95 -33.13 -11.24
N ASP A 790 -61.94 -31.96 -10.59
CA ASP A 790 -63.17 -31.23 -10.24
C ASP A 790 -63.85 -30.68 -11.50
N VAL A 791 -63.08 -30.15 -12.46
CA VAL A 791 -63.60 -29.66 -13.75
C VAL A 791 -64.24 -30.80 -14.55
N GLU A 792 -63.58 -31.96 -14.63
CA GLU A 792 -64.12 -33.15 -15.31
C GLU A 792 -65.41 -33.65 -14.63
N THR A 793 -65.45 -33.62 -13.28
CA THR A 793 -66.62 -33.99 -12.49
C THR A 793 -67.79 -33.03 -12.71
N ALA A 794 -67.55 -31.71 -12.61
CA ALA A 794 -68.55 -30.67 -12.86
C ALA A 794 -69.11 -30.75 -14.29
N LYS A 795 -68.24 -30.92 -15.29
CA LYS A 795 -68.62 -31.11 -16.69
C LYS A 795 -69.54 -32.32 -16.88
N ASN A 796 -69.17 -33.48 -16.33
CA ASN A 796 -69.94 -34.71 -16.49
C ASN A 796 -71.28 -34.64 -15.74
N ASN A 797 -71.31 -34.05 -14.55
CA ASN A 797 -72.56 -33.80 -13.81
C ASN A 797 -73.48 -32.87 -14.61
N GLY A 798 -72.98 -31.74 -15.11
CA GLY A 798 -73.75 -30.82 -15.94
C GLY A 798 -74.31 -31.46 -17.21
N ILE A 799 -73.49 -32.22 -17.94
CA ILE A 799 -73.91 -32.98 -19.14
C ILE A 799 -75.04 -33.98 -18.82
N ASN A 800 -75.02 -34.61 -17.65
CA ASN A 800 -76.04 -35.53 -17.20
C ASN A 800 -77.35 -34.81 -16.80
N THR A 801 -77.27 -33.74 -16.01
CA THR A 801 -78.45 -32.92 -15.62
C THR A 801 -79.14 -32.36 -16.86
N ILE A 802 -78.39 -31.66 -17.72
CA ILE A 802 -78.87 -31.15 -19.01
C ILE A 802 -79.46 -32.28 -19.87
N GLY A 803 -78.87 -33.48 -19.81
CA GLY A 803 -79.38 -34.64 -20.55
C GLY A 803 -80.73 -35.19 -20.08
N ALA A 804 -81.15 -34.89 -18.86
CA ALA A 804 -82.42 -35.33 -18.29
C ALA A 804 -83.59 -34.37 -18.56
N VAL A 805 -83.33 -33.14 -19.02
CA VAL A 805 -84.38 -32.13 -19.24
C VAL A 805 -85.25 -32.49 -20.45
N VAL A 806 -86.55 -32.73 -20.21
CA VAL A 806 -87.56 -33.08 -21.23
C VAL A 806 -88.93 -32.46 -20.91
N PRO A 807 -89.75 -32.09 -21.92
CA PRO A 807 -91.11 -31.60 -21.70
C PRO A 807 -91.98 -32.61 -20.96
N GLN A 808 -92.81 -32.13 -20.04
CA GLN A 808 -93.73 -32.97 -19.26
C GLN A 808 -95.04 -33.18 -20.04
N VAL A 809 -94.95 -33.89 -21.18
CA VAL A 809 -96.04 -34.09 -22.15
C VAL A 809 -97.25 -34.77 -21.51
N THR A 810 -98.20 -33.98 -21.04
CA THR A 810 -99.32 -34.44 -20.19
C THR A 810 -100.64 -33.80 -20.58
N HIS A 811 -100.68 -32.53 -20.98
CA HIS A 811 -101.93 -31.82 -21.27
C HIS A 811 -102.71 -32.46 -22.44
N LYS A 812 -102.10 -32.67 -23.61
CA LYS A 812 -102.78 -33.34 -24.74
C LYS A 812 -103.23 -34.75 -24.39
N LYS A 813 -102.42 -35.50 -23.64
CA LYS A 813 -102.77 -36.85 -23.21
C LYS A 813 -104.00 -36.83 -22.28
N ALA A 814 -103.98 -36.02 -21.23
CA ALA A 814 -105.08 -35.90 -20.27
C ALA A 814 -106.38 -35.42 -20.94
N ALA A 815 -106.29 -34.49 -21.88
CA ALA A 815 -107.43 -34.03 -22.67
C ALA A 815 -108.04 -35.15 -23.53
N ARG A 816 -107.21 -35.92 -24.26
CA ARG A 816 -107.68 -37.07 -25.05
C ARG A 816 -108.24 -38.19 -24.17
N ASP A 817 -107.64 -38.46 -23.02
CA ASP A 817 -108.15 -39.45 -22.06
C ASP A 817 -109.53 -39.05 -21.53
N ALA A 818 -109.74 -37.76 -21.19
CA ALA A 818 -111.03 -37.23 -20.74
C ALA A 818 -112.11 -37.32 -21.83
N ILE A 819 -111.80 -36.97 -23.09
CA ILE A 819 -112.71 -37.13 -24.23
C ILE A 819 -113.06 -38.61 -24.43
N ASN A 820 -112.07 -39.51 -24.46
CA ASN A 820 -112.31 -40.94 -24.63
C ASN A 820 -113.16 -41.54 -23.49
N GLN A 821 -112.95 -41.10 -22.25
CA GLN A 821 -113.76 -41.52 -21.09
C GLN A 821 -115.21 -41.05 -21.23
N ALA A 822 -115.44 -39.77 -21.55
CA ALA A 822 -116.77 -39.22 -21.77
C ALA A 822 -117.49 -39.94 -22.93
N THR A 823 -116.79 -40.19 -24.04
CA THR A 823 -117.27 -40.99 -25.17
C THR A 823 -117.66 -42.40 -24.74
N ALA A 824 -116.86 -43.08 -23.91
CA ALA A 824 -117.16 -44.44 -23.45
C ALA A 824 -118.43 -44.46 -22.57
N THR A 825 -118.55 -43.53 -21.62
CA THR A 825 -119.77 -43.37 -20.79
C THR A 825 -120.99 -43.05 -21.65
N LYS A 826 -120.87 -42.13 -22.61
CA LYS A 826 -121.95 -41.72 -23.52
C LYS A 826 -122.40 -42.87 -24.43
N ARG A 827 -121.45 -43.63 -24.98
CA ARG A 827 -121.70 -44.86 -25.77
C ARG A 827 -122.45 -45.92 -24.96
N GLN A 828 -122.10 -46.08 -23.68
CA GLN A 828 -122.80 -47.00 -22.78
C GLN A 828 -124.24 -46.54 -22.51
N GLN A 829 -124.47 -45.24 -22.28
CA GLN A 829 -125.81 -44.66 -22.13
C GLN A 829 -126.69 -44.88 -23.37
N ILE A 830 -126.18 -44.56 -24.56
CA ILE A 830 -126.88 -44.72 -25.86
C ILE A 830 -127.27 -46.19 -26.09
N ASN A 831 -126.33 -47.13 -25.91
CA ASN A 831 -126.60 -48.56 -26.08
C ASN A 831 -127.65 -49.09 -25.08
N SER A 832 -127.57 -48.62 -23.83
CA SER A 832 -128.39 -49.10 -22.71
C SER A 832 -129.78 -48.47 -22.63
N ASN A 833 -130.05 -47.40 -23.40
CA ASN A 833 -131.40 -46.85 -23.58
C ASN A 833 -132.36 -47.97 -24.05
N ARG A 834 -133.53 -48.11 -23.42
CA ARG A 834 -134.50 -49.18 -23.72
C ARG A 834 -135.75 -48.69 -24.47
N GLU A 835 -135.85 -47.39 -24.71
CA GLU A 835 -137.01 -46.73 -25.31
C GLU A 835 -136.78 -46.40 -26.79
N ALA A 836 -135.52 -46.30 -27.22
CA ALA A 836 -135.12 -46.03 -28.60
C ALA A 836 -134.90 -47.30 -29.45
N THR A 837 -135.18 -47.18 -30.75
CA THR A 837 -134.96 -48.20 -31.79
C THR A 837 -133.47 -48.43 -32.07
N GLN A 838 -133.16 -49.44 -32.91
CA GLN A 838 -131.78 -49.73 -33.28
C GLN A 838 -131.22 -48.66 -34.24
N GLU A 839 -132.07 -48.11 -35.09
CA GLU A 839 -131.77 -47.09 -36.10
C GLU A 839 -131.40 -45.76 -35.43
N GLU A 840 -132.19 -45.31 -34.46
CA GLU A 840 -131.97 -44.06 -33.70
C GLU A 840 -130.70 -44.17 -32.84
N LYS A 841 -130.44 -45.35 -32.25
CA LYS A 841 -129.16 -45.64 -31.58
C LYS A 841 -127.98 -45.60 -32.54
N ASN A 842 -128.10 -46.19 -33.73
CA ASN A 842 -127.03 -46.19 -34.72
C ASN A 842 -126.72 -44.76 -35.21
N ALA A 843 -127.72 -43.90 -35.35
CA ALA A 843 -127.54 -42.48 -35.63
C ALA A 843 -126.77 -41.76 -34.51
N ALA A 844 -127.23 -41.89 -33.25
CA ALA A 844 -126.57 -41.28 -32.10
C ALA A 844 -125.15 -41.81 -31.85
N LEU A 845 -124.88 -43.08 -32.15
CA LEU A 845 -123.52 -43.66 -32.11
C LEU A 845 -122.60 -43.09 -33.20
N ASN A 846 -123.14 -42.80 -34.40
CA ASN A 846 -122.41 -42.18 -35.50
C ASN A 846 -122.09 -40.71 -35.18
N GLU A 847 -123.09 -39.94 -34.71
CA GLU A 847 -122.91 -38.56 -34.24
C GLU A 847 -121.89 -38.48 -33.10
N LEU A 848 -121.99 -39.36 -32.09
CA LEU A 848 -121.00 -39.48 -31.02
C LEU A 848 -119.59 -39.76 -31.56
N THR A 849 -119.47 -40.60 -32.59
CA THR A 849 -118.18 -40.93 -33.19
C THR A 849 -117.59 -39.74 -33.94
N GLN A 850 -118.42 -38.96 -34.63
CA GLN A 850 -118.00 -37.72 -35.30
C GLN A 850 -117.59 -36.64 -34.28
N ALA A 851 -118.40 -36.41 -33.23
CA ALA A 851 -118.06 -35.47 -32.15
C ALA A 851 -116.77 -35.86 -31.41
N THR A 852 -116.57 -37.16 -31.14
CA THR A 852 -115.33 -37.68 -30.55
C THR A 852 -114.14 -37.43 -31.46
N ASN A 853 -114.24 -37.78 -32.75
CA ASN A 853 -113.14 -37.61 -33.70
C ASN A 853 -112.76 -36.13 -33.86
N HIS A 854 -113.75 -35.23 -33.95
CA HIS A 854 -113.51 -33.79 -34.05
C HIS A 854 -112.88 -33.23 -32.76
N ALA A 855 -113.35 -33.64 -31.58
CA ALA A 855 -112.74 -33.24 -30.30
C ALA A 855 -111.28 -33.69 -30.18
N LEU A 856 -110.98 -34.95 -30.54
CA LEU A 856 -109.61 -35.47 -30.55
C LEU A 856 -108.73 -34.76 -31.59
N GLU A 857 -109.28 -34.40 -32.75
CA GLU A 857 -108.60 -33.60 -33.77
C GLU A 857 -108.28 -32.19 -33.27
N GLN A 858 -109.23 -31.49 -32.66
CA GLN A 858 -108.98 -30.15 -32.08
C GLN A 858 -107.95 -30.19 -30.95
N ILE A 859 -107.94 -31.22 -30.09
CA ILE A 859 -106.90 -31.41 -29.06
C ILE A 859 -105.53 -31.68 -29.68
N ASN A 860 -105.45 -32.41 -30.81
CA ASN A 860 -104.20 -32.64 -31.52
C ASN A 860 -103.68 -31.35 -32.17
N GLN A 861 -104.56 -30.54 -32.78
CA GLN A 861 -104.25 -29.28 -33.46
C GLN A 861 -103.90 -28.13 -32.50
N ALA A 862 -104.46 -28.10 -31.29
CA ALA A 862 -104.17 -27.12 -30.25
C ALA A 862 -102.65 -27.07 -29.93
N THR A 863 -102.07 -25.88 -29.79
CA THR A 863 -100.61 -25.73 -29.54
C THR A 863 -100.26 -25.34 -28.12
N THR A 864 -101.05 -24.50 -27.44
CA THR A 864 -100.87 -24.16 -26.01
C THR A 864 -101.72 -25.05 -25.09
N ASN A 865 -101.37 -25.12 -23.80
CA ASN A 865 -102.17 -25.74 -22.75
C ASN A 865 -103.59 -25.15 -22.70
N ALA A 866 -103.72 -23.83 -22.88
CA ALA A 866 -105.02 -23.16 -22.93
C ALA A 866 -105.84 -23.59 -24.15
N ASN A 867 -105.23 -23.77 -25.33
CA ASN A 867 -105.95 -24.31 -26.49
C ASN A 867 -106.39 -25.76 -26.27
N VAL A 868 -105.55 -26.57 -25.63
CA VAL A 868 -105.85 -27.99 -25.32
C VAL A 868 -107.01 -28.09 -24.33
N ASP A 869 -107.03 -27.25 -23.30
CA ASP A 869 -108.12 -27.23 -22.31
C ASP A 869 -109.43 -26.68 -22.88
N ASN A 870 -109.38 -25.71 -23.80
CA ASN A 870 -110.55 -25.24 -24.54
C ASN A 870 -111.11 -26.35 -25.46
N ALA A 871 -110.26 -26.98 -26.29
CA ALA A 871 -110.68 -28.06 -27.19
C ALA A 871 -111.25 -29.27 -26.42
N LYS A 872 -110.72 -29.57 -25.23
CA LYS A 872 -111.27 -30.54 -24.28
C LYS A 872 -112.66 -30.11 -23.78
N GLY A 873 -112.83 -28.85 -23.39
CA GLY A 873 -114.12 -28.29 -22.95
C GLY A 873 -115.19 -28.37 -24.05
N ASP A 874 -114.87 -27.87 -25.24
CA ASP A 874 -115.77 -27.86 -26.39
C ASP A 874 -116.14 -29.28 -26.84
N GLY A 875 -115.16 -30.20 -26.86
CA GLY A 875 -115.40 -31.61 -27.15
C GLY A 875 -116.32 -32.29 -26.14
N LEU A 876 -116.16 -32.03 -24.84
CA LEU A 876 -117.07 -32.52 -23.81
C LEU A 876 -118.48 -31.92 -23.97
N ASN A 877 -118.58 -30.63 -24.29
CA ASN A 877 -119.85 -29.96 -24.56
C ASN A 877 -120.58 -30.53 -25.79
N ALA A 878 -119.85 -30.94 -26.83
CA ALA A 878 -120.41 -31.61 -28.00
C ALA A 878 -120.85 -33.07 -27.73
N ILE A 879 -120.10 -33.81 -26.90
CA ILE A 879 -120.38 -35.22 -26.58
C ILE A 879 -121.53 -35.39 -25.59
N ASN A 880 -121.68 -34.48 -24.62
CA ASN A 880 -122.64 -34.61 -23.53
C ASN A 880 -124.14 -34.63 -23.92
N PRO A 881 -124.65 -33.84 -24.88
CA PRO A 881 -126.08 -33.82 -25.21
C PRO A 881 -126.56 -35.00 -26.07
N ILE A 882 -125.65 -35.76 -26.69
CA ILE A 882 -126.00 -36.78 -27.69
C ILE A 882 -126.83 -37.91 -27.06
N ALA A 883 -127.97 -38.22 -27.68
CA ALA A 883 -128.89 -39.29 -27.28
C ALA A 883 -129.60 -39.83 -28.54
N PRO A 884 -130.19 -41.04 -28.50
CA PRO A 884 -131.20 -41.43 -29.48
C PRO A 884 -132.38 -40.46 -29.44
N VAL A 885 -132.98 -40.20 -30.60
CA VAL A 885 -134.05 -39.22 -30.83
C VAL A 885 -135.22 -39.89 -31.53
#